data_AF-A0A2D0Q6G0-F1
#
_entry.id   AF-A0A2D0Q6G0-F1
#
_cell.length_a   1.000
_cell.length_b   1.000
_cell.length_c   1.000
_cell.angle_alpha   90.00
_cell.angle_beta   90.00
_cell.angle_gamma   90.00
#
_symmetry.space_group_name_H-M   'P 1'
#
loop_
_entity.id
_entity.type
_entity.pdbx_description
1 polymer ?
#
loop_
_entity_poly.entity_id
_entity_poly.type
_entity_poly.pdbx_seq_one_letter_code
_entity_poly.pdbx_strand_id
1 'polypeptide(L)'
;MDPSIEVIVLSDDDDAGGDHTGALDSSSVLIVEENEESKDLPETNEILDEDVTITFSRRASVLPHARYDCDKVFSFADSNISEPEGGNAAYCEQCFCYICDRLASQCKFWTVSGFCHCNAHKRSVYWKSLRDTRIMGYLHELKFTFDPADMDSDLRRAETSLQEFAHSLALKYGAFSMATENPTRQIACGCPCHSTNSKAGESSSANRSAAGCSRCYVEHQKLVLFDYTPVMACVCAFLEEATKETPKTGCIMALGAIKLFITHSAPGTVHAPALSHVALGMFWRAMSMVQVLLVNVDFPASFVNQLQHFLQILPLPPDLRKFKNGLNVLSWDDPLLSAVLKGQNVTGVRQVKGRRTETLHEALLVVRTRVLKLQEQDRYRELVRYLKVVKSDDDTILQMMRDWVPLYLCKVADYAGATDCLLSPKYGSSCPASRLSPAQFCAYLRIFASGHAPLDIPHPPRVEPGPYSQNIHTVQTDPLLSSTWTAIEGGSNLLKRQEVMKFALRVLNCNSAVFAHAESWIKVLEFANLSSSPSCLPEPNYIFLSRTMDIATGILNELNRTSRIQIPKNFQNGYPNQALLLLATQALAWRLLHSQLKPIVSVILTFKSNPWVVPWLFSSLLVQPPTLQDLFCVILEELADGQCRSILQIQDTAEQYFIASFLCLFFLESRVVLNHYTYPVTDLLAKWNEFENPWQYHLRRLLEVKESSLSTDKLLILNQMIQWGLRQ
;
A
#
# COMPACT_ATOMS: atom_id res chain seq x y z
N MET A 1 -47.47 17.99 14.78
CA MET A 1 -48.09 17.19 15.85
C MET A 1 -47.77 15.75 15.53
N ASP A 2 -46.63 15.29 16.03
CA ASP A 2 -46.20 13.89 16.00
C ASP A 2 -46.57 13.27 17.35
N PRO A 3 -47.06 12.02 17.40
CA PRO A 3 -47.25 11.32 18.65
C PRO A 3 -45.87 10.99 19.23
N SER A 4 -45.63 11.48 20.45
CA SER A 4 -44.46 11.22 21.28
C SER A 4 -44.28 9.72 21.49
N ILE A 5 -43.13 9.18 21.05
CA ILE A 5 -42.68 7.84 21.40
C ILE A 5 -42.21 7.88 22.86
N GLU A 6 -42.98 7.27 23.77
CA GLU A 6 -42.53 7.01 25.14
C GLU A 6 -41.52 5.85 25.11
N VAL A 7 -40.27 6.16 25.42
CA VAL A 7 -39.21 5.16 25.65
C VAL A 7 -39.22 4.82 27.13
N ILE A 8 -39.56 3.58 27.48
CA ILE A 8 -39.44 3.05 28.84
C ILE A 8 -38.09 2.34 28.93
N VAL A 9 -37.18 2.86 29.75
CA VAL A 9 -35.91 2.22 30.12
C VAL A 9 -36.18 1.39 31.38
N LEU A 10 -35.98 0.08 31.30
CA LEU A 10 -35.94 -0.80 32.48
C LEU A 10 -34.48 -1.13 32.76
N SER A 11 -33.98 -0.70 33.92
CA SER A 11 -32.69 -1.13 34.47
C SER A 11 -32.85 -2.53 35.07
N ASP A 12 -32.13 -3.50 34.51
CA ASP A 12 -32.02 -4.87 35.04
C ASP A 12 -30.79 -4.90 35.96
N ASP A 13 -30.97 -4.48 37.22
CA ASP A 13 -29.99 -4.68 38.30
C ASP A 13 -30.56 -5.75 39.22
N ASP A 14 -30.22 -7.01 38.97
CA ASP A 14 -30.32 -8.12 39.93
C ASP A 14 -29.22 -9.15 39.64
N ASP A 15 -27.97 -8.70 39.78
CA ASP A 15 -26.79 -9.56 39.84
C ASP A 15 -26.27 -9.57 41.30
N ALA A 16 -26.79 -10.50 42.12
CA ALA A 16 -26.20 -10.82 43.41
C ALA A 16 -26.36 -12.30 43.73
N GLY A 17 -25.36 -13.09 43.31
CA GLY A 17 -25.06 -14.36 43.96
C GLY A 17 -24.62 -14.11 45.41
N GLY A 18 -25.44 -14.54 46.36
CA GLY A 18 -25.14 -14.47 47.79
C GLY A 18 -26.06 -15.38 48.59
N ASP A 19 -25.49 -16.44 49.14
CA ASP A 19 -26.12 -17.42 50.01
C ASP A 19 -26.51 -16.78 51.36
N HIS A 20 -27.76 -16.34 51.54
CA HIS A 20 -28.28 -15.94 52.85
C HIS A 20 -29.74 -16.37 53.04
N THR A 21 -29.92 -17.22 54.05
CA THR A 21 -31.20 -17.56 54.67
C THR A 21 -31.68 -16.41 55.54
N GLY A 22 -32.90 -15.91 55.33
CA GLY A 22 -33.55 -14.99 56.27
C GLY A 22 -34.59 -14.04 55.67
N ALA A 23 -35.85 -14.28 56.05
CA ALA A 23 -36.95 -13.32 56.20
C ALA A 23 -37.27 -12.32 55.07
N LEU A 24 -38.42 -12.60 54.43
CA LEU A 24 -39.45 -11.69 53.94
C LEU A 24 -39.33 -10.22 54.43
N ASP A 25 -39.48 -9.26 53.52
CA ASP A 25 -40.68 -8.40 53.43
C ASP A 25 -40.36 -7.00 52.87
N SER A 26 -40.58 -6.79 51.56
CA SER A 26 -40.89 -5.47 50.97
C SER A 26 -41.25 -5.62 49.49
N SER A 27 -42.40 -6.20 49.19
CA SER A 27 -43.04 -6.07 47.87
C SER A 27 -44.51 -5.73 48.10
N SER A 28 -44.82 -4.45 48.01
CA SER A 28 -46.18 -3.92 48.06
C SER A 28 -46.95 -4.26 46.79
N VAL A 29 -47.32 -5.53 46.63
CA VAL A 29 -48.29 -6.00 45.62
C VAL A 29 -49.12 -7.11 46.26
N LEU A 30 -50.38 -6.81 46.58
CA LEU A 30 -51.37 -7.81 47.02
C LEU A 30 -51.95 -8.49 45.78
N ILE A 31 -51.69 -9.79 45.62
CA ILE A 31 -52.32 -10.62 44.60
C ILE A 31 -53.56 -11.24 45.24
N VAL A 32 -54.74 -10.88 44.76
CA VAL A 32 -56.00 -11.51 45.16
C VAL A 32 -56.30 -12.63 44.18
N GLU A 33 -56.34 -13.87 44.66
CA GLU A 33 -56.73 -15.04 43.87
C GLU A 33 -58.27 -15.11 43.78
N GLU A 34 -58.82 -15.18 42.56
CA GLU A 34 -60.24 -15.47 42.33
C GLU A 34 -60.47 -16.98 42.49
N ASN A 35 -61.20 -17.37 43.53
CA ASN A 35 -61.74 -18.72 43.64
C ASN A 35 -63.11 -18.73 42.94
N GLU A 36 -63.21 -19.41 41.79
CA GLU A 36 -64.50 -19.67 41.15
C GLU A 36 -65.24 -20.76 41.94
N GLU A 37 -66.16 -20.36 42.81
CA GLU A 37 -67.37 -21.13 43.09
C GLU A 37 -68.42 -20.24 43.77
N SER A 38 -69.59 -20.15 43.14
CA SER A 38 -70.76 -19.47 43.67
C SER A 38 -71.41 -20.31 44.76
N LYS A 39 -71.51 -19.77 45.99
CA LYS A 39 -72.56 -20.08 46.98
C LYS A 39 -72.55 -19.07 48.14
N ASP A 40 -73.76 -18.63 48.51
CA ASP A 40 -74.06 -17.68 49.58
C ASP A 40 -73.51 -18.07 50.97
N LEU A 41 -73.22 -17.02 51.77
CA LEU A 41 -73.03 -16.88 53.24
C LEU A 41 -71.57 -16.88 53.77
N PRO A 42 -71.32 -16.23 54.94
CA PRO A 42 -71.59 -14.85 55.33
C PRO A 42 -70.27 -14.08 55.65
N GLU A 43 -70.37 -12.76 55.81
CA GLU A 43 -69.27 -11.82 56.11
C GLU A 43 -68.28 -12.33 57.18
N THR A 44 -67.03 -12.57 56.77
CA THR A 44 -65.88 -12.50 57.67
C THR A 44 -65.29 -11.10 57.60
N ASN A 45 -65.55 -10.33 58.66
CA ASN A 45 -64.95 -9.02 58.93
C ASN A 45 -63.43 -9.16 59.06
N GLU A 46 -62.70 -8.88 57.98
CA GLU A 46 -61.33 -8.36 58.09
C GLU A 46 -61.38 -6.84 57.96
N ILE A 47 -60.96 -6.18 59.03
CA ILE A 47 -60.91 -4.72 59.15
C ILE A 47 -59.80 -4.21 58.22
N LEU A 48 -60.20 -3.65 57.07
CA LEU A 48 -59.34 -2.81 56.23
C LEU A 48 -59.55 -1.36 56.65
N ASP A 49 -58.46 -0.61 56.81
CA ASP A 49 -58.45 0.81 57.20
C ASP A 49 -59.45 1.65 56.37
N GLU A 50 -60.22 2.50 57.05
CA GLU A 50 -61.37 3.28 56.55
C GLU A 50 -61.05 4.35 55.48
N ASP A 51 -59.82 4.43 54.95
CA ASP A 51 -59.41 5.48 53.99
C ASP A 51 -59.17 4.99 52.54
N VAL A 52 -59.48 3.72 52.19
CA VAL A 52 -59.30 3.21 50.82
C VAL A 52 -60.59 2.66 50.24
N THR A 53 -61.27 3.45 49.41
CA THR A 53 -62.40 3.01 48.59
C THR A 53 -61.91 2.61 47.20
N ILE A 54 -62.07 1.34 46.79
CA ILE A 54 -61.79 0.91 45.41
C ILE A 54 -62.87 1.51 44.50
N THR A 55 -62.55 2.63 43.84
CA THR A 55 -63.49 3.37 42.97
C THR A 55 -63.53 2.86 41.53
N PHE A 56 -62.51 2.09 41.12
CA PHE A 56 -62.42 1.48 39.80
C PHE A 56 -61.40 0.34 39.83
N SER A 57 -61.79 -0.85 39.33
CA SER A 57 -60.86 -1.93 39.03
C SER A 57 -60.87 -2.20 37.54
N ARG A 58 -59.68 -2.36 36.95
CA ARG A 58 -59.52 -2.77 35.56
C ARG A 58 -58.42 -3.81 35.51
N ARG A 59 -58.68 -4.91 34.79
CA ARG A 59 -57.69 -5.95 34.54
C ARG A 59 -56.49 -5.33 33.83
N ALA A 60 -55.29 -5.52 34.40
CA ALA A 60 -54.05 -5.06 33.78
C ALA A 60 -53.92 -5.72 32.39
N SER A 61 -53.41 -4.98 31.41
CA SER A 61 -53.06 -5.57 30.12
C SER A 61 -51.86 -6.48 30.32
N VAL A 62 -52.07 -7.79 30.14
CA VAL A 62 -50.98 -8.77 30.17
C VAL A 62 -50.05 -8.47 29.00
N LEU A 63 -48.81 -8.08 29.29
CA LEU A 63 -47.79 -7.83 28.29
C LEU A 63 -47.23 -9.17 27.77
N PRO A 64 -46.63 -9.20 26.57
CA PRO A 64 -45.77 -10.30 26.11
C PRO A 64 -44.82 -10.80 27.19
N HIS A 65 -44.90 -12.09 27.53
CA HIS A 65 -44.04 -12.70 28.56
C HIS A 65 -43.64 -14.11 28.17
N ALA A 66 -42.53 -14.61 28.73
CA ALA A 66 -42.15 -15.99 28.55
C ALA A 66 -43.10 -16.92 29.32
N ARG A 67 -43.35 -18.13 28.80
CA ARG A 67 -44.31 -19.07 29.41
C ARG A 67 -44.07 -19.36 30.89
N TYR A 68 -42.83 -19.40 31.35
CA TYR A 68 -42.52 -19.65 32.76
C TYR A 68 -42.83 -18.47 33.70
N ASP A 69 -43.13 -17.29 33.13
CA ASP A 69 -43.58 -16.09 33.86
C ASP A 69 -45.12 -15.89 33.75
N CYS A 70 -45.83 -16.85 33.17
CA CYS A 70 -47.28 -16.80 32.98
C CYS A 70 -48.03 -17.17 34.27
N ASP A 71 -49.27 -16.70 34.40
CA ASP A 71 -50.19 -17.06 35.49
C ASP A 71 -50.57 -18.56 35.50
N LYS A 72 -50.44 -19.24 34.35
CA LYS A 72 -50.62 -20.69 34.25
C LYS A 72 -49.50 -21.44 34.96
N VAL A 73 -49.86 -22.45 35.76
CA VAL A 73 -48.92 -23.34 36.47
C VAL A 73 -47.79 -23.82 35.54
N PHE A 74 -46.54 -23.61 35.96
CA PHE A 74 -45.34 -23.99 35.21
C PHE A 74 -44.49 -24.97 36.04
N SER A 75 -44.07 -26.06 35.42
CA SER A 75 -43.16 -27.06 36.00
C SER A 75 -41.76 -26.89 35.42
N PHE A 76 -40.77 -26.56 36.26
CA PHE A 76 -39.39 -26.41 35.82
C PHE A 76 -38.78 -27.77 35.48
N ALA A 77 -38.22 -27.90 34.28
CA ALA A 77 -37.56 -29.11 33.80
C ALA A 77 -36.32 -28.71 33.00
N ASP A 78 -35.16 -29.29 33.31
CA ASP A 78 -33.90 -28.80 32.74
C ASP A 78 -33.72 -29.19 31.27
N SER A 79 -33.97 -30.44 30.89
CA SER A 79 -33.68 -30.94 29.54
C SER A 79 -34.75 -31.90 28.99
N ASN A 80 -35.97 -31.88 29.53
CA ASN A 80 -37.06 -32.72 29.03
C ASN A 80 -37.63 -32.13 27.73
N ILE A 81 -37.26 -32.73 26.60
CA ILE A 81 -37.78 -32.42 25.26
C ILE A 81 -38.82 -33.44 24.77
N SER A 82 -39.07 -34.52 25.53
CA SER A 82 -39.86 -35.67 25.08
C SER A 82 -41.35 -35.36 25.08
N GLU A 83 -41.85 -34.68 26.10
CA GLU A 83 -43.27 -34.35 26.27
C GLU A 83 -43.44 -33.12 27.18
N PRO A 84 -44.62 -32.46 27.16
CA PRO A 84 -44.89 -31.37 28.09
C PRO A 84 -44.82 -31.83 29.55
N GLU A 85 -44.01 -31.14 30.36
CA GLU A 85 -43.88 -31.42 31.79
C GLU A 85 -45.08 -30.81 32.53
N GLY A 86 -45.92 -31.65 33.12
CA GLY A 86 -47.13 -31.21 33.82
C GLY A 86 -48.02 -30.29 32.98
N GLY A 87 -48.27 -29.08 33.47
CA GLY A 87 -49.14 -28.07 32.83
C GLY A 87 -48.49 -27.21 31.76
N ASN A 88 -47.23 -27.47 31.39
CA ASN A 88 -46.44 -26.58 30.53
C ASN A 88 -47.03 -26.38 29.12
N ALA A 89 -47.80 -27.35 28.61
CA ALA A 89 -48.47 -27.25 27.31
C ALA A 89 -49.46 -26.07 27.22
N ALA A 90 -50.11 -25.70 28.33
CA ALA A 90 -51.08 -24.61 28.36
C ALA A 90 -50.37 -23.26 28.24
N TYR A 91 -50.93 -22.31 27.48
CA TYR A 91 -50.39 -20.95 27.33
C TYR A 91 -51.53 -19.94 27.19
N CYS A 92 -51.30 -18.67 27.54
CA CYS A 92 -52.20 -17.58 27.22
C CYS A 92 -51.83 -16.92 25.87
N GLU A 93 -52.68 -16.05 25.34
CA GLU A 93 -52.48 -15.42 24.03
C GLU A 93 -51.22 -14.54 23.94
N GLN A 94 -50.66 -14.13 25.09
CA GLN A 94 -49.47 -13.27 25.20
C GLN A 94 -48.20 -14.04 25.58
N CYS A 95 -48.28 -15.36 25.75
CA CYS A 95 -47.10 -16.19 26.00
C CYS A 95 -46.20 -16.25 24.76
N PHE A 96 -44.90 -16.08 24.96
CA PHE A 96 -43.86 -16.32 23.96
C PHE A 96 -43.12 -17.61 24.27
N CYS A 97 -42.79 -18.32 23.20
CA CYS A 97 -41.90 -19.45 23.25
C CYS A 97 -40.47 -18.95 23.46
N TYR A 98 -39.89 -19.31 24.60
CA TYR A 98 -38.54 -18.92 25.00
C TYR A 98 -37.48 -19.27 23.94
N ILE A 99 -37.60 -20.43 23.28
CA ILE A 99 -36.63 -20.87 22.26
C ILE A 99 -36.89 -20.17 20.91
N CYS A 100 -38.15 -19.98 20.49
CA CYS A 100 -38.49 -19.44 19.17
C CYS A 100 -38.47 -17.92 19.08
N ASP A 101 -38.58 -17.23 20.22
CA ASP A 101 -38.83 -15.79 20.30
C ASP A 101 -40.06 -15.34 19.49
N ARG A 102 -41.13 -16.14 19.56
CA ARG A 102 -42.43 -15.92 18.90
C ARG A 102 -43.54 -16.35 19.83
N LEU A 103 -44.77 -15.88 19.57
CA LEU A 103 -45.95 -16.32 20.31
C LEU A 103 -46.02 -17.86 20.39
N ALA A 104 -46.38 -18.38 21.56
CA ALA A 104 -46.50 -19.81 21.81
C ALA A 104 -47.46 -20.48 20.80
N SER A 105 -48.55 -19.78 20.44
CA SER A 105 -49.49 -20.20 19.39
C SER A 105 -48.88 -20.35 17.99
N GLN A 106 -47.76 -19.67 17.71
CA GLN A 106 -47.05 -19.73 16.44
C GLN A 106 -45.85 -20.69 16.49
N CYS A 107 -45.58 -21.30 17.64
CA CYS A 107 -44.47 -22.23 17.82
C CYS A 107 -44.83 -23.61 17.27
N LYS A 108 -44.29 -23.94 16.09
CA LYS A 108 -44.47 -25.26 15.45
C LYS A 108 -43.99 -26.45 16.29
N PHE A 109 -43.13 -26.21 17.28
CA PHE A 109 -42.53 -27.22 18.14
C PHE A 109 -43.04 -27.15 19.59
N TRP A 110 -44.18 -26.47 19.85
CA TRP A 110 -44.62 -26.19 21.22
C TRP A 110 -44.78 -27.46 22.07
N THR A 111 -45.52 -28.45 21.56
CA THR A 111 -45.80 -29.75 22.21
C THR A 111 -45.33 -30.95 21.38
N VAL A 112 -44.45 -30.73 20.39
CA VAL A 112 -43.96 -31.81 19.52
C VAL A 112 -43.05 -32.74 20.33
N SER A 113 -43.41 -34.03 20.38
CA SER A 113 -42.61 -35.00 21.12
C SER A 113 -41.19 -35.12 20.57
N GLY A 114 -40.21 -35.13 21.48
CA GLY A 114 -38.78 -35.12 21.19
C GLY A 114 -38.19 -33.73 20.90
N PHE A 115 -39.02 -32.68 20.77
CA PHE A 115 -38.58 -31.30 20.53
C PHE A 115 -39.47 -30.27 21.23
N CYS A 116 -40.13 -30.63 22.35
CA CYS A 116 -41.14 -29.76 22.95
C CYS A 116 -40.50 -28.48 23.53
N HIS A 117 -40.96 -27.31 23.08
CA HIS A 117 -40.46 -26.03 23.59
C HIS A 117 -41.24 -25.49 24.80
N CYS A 118 -42.41 -26.05 25.10
CA CYS A 118 -43.26 -25.59 26.20
C CYS A 118 -42.60 -25.70 27.58
N ASN A 119 -41.59 -26.57 27.74
CA ASN A 119 -40.80 -26.74 28.96
C ASN A 119 -39.67 -25.72 29.12
N ALA A 120 -39.41 -24.89 28.10
CA ALA A 120 -38.20 -24.08 28.05
C ALA A 120 -38.25 -22.85 28.97
N HIS A 121 -37.19 -22.63 29.75
CA HIS A 121 -37.07 -21.50 30.67
C HIS A 121 -35.64 -21.00 30.86
N LYS A 122 -35.49 -19.74 31.30
CA LYS A 122 -34.19 -19.08 31.45
C LYS A 122 -33.26 -19.69 32.50
N ARG A 123 -33.82 -20.35 33.52
CA ARG A 123 -33.06 -20.95 34.64
C ARG A 123 -32.27 -22.21 34.25
N SER A 124 -32.60 -22.86 33.13
CA SER A 124 -31.89 -24.07 32.68
C SER A 124 -30.76 -23.68 31.74
N VAL A 125 -29.57 -24.21 32.02
CA VAL A 125 -28.39 -24.08 31.14
C VAL A 125 -28.66 -24.71 29.77
N TYR A 126 -29.38 -25.83 29.74
CA TYR A 126 -29.73 -26.52 28.50
C TYR A 126 -30.66 -25.68 27.62
N TRP A 127 -31.75 -25.16 28.17
CA TRP A 127 -32.70 -24.33 27.41
C TRP A 127 -32.09 -23.01 26.96
N LYS A 128 -31.25 -22.39 27.81
CA LYS A 128 -30.49 -21.21 27.43
C LYS A 128 -29.55 -21.51 26.26
N SER A 129 -28.75 -22.58 26.35
CA SER A 129 -27.86 -22.99 25.27
C SER A 129 -28.60 -23.29 23.95
N LEU A 130 -29.79 -23.91 24.03
CA LEU A 130 -30.63 -24.18 22.86
C LEU A 130 -31.19 -22.89 22.24
N ARG A 131 -31.63 -21.93 23.07
CA ARG A 131 -32.07 -20.60 22.63
C ARG A 131 -30.93 -19.86 21.94
N ASP A 132 -29.77 -19.80 22.58
CA ASP A 132 -28.58 -19.11 22.09
C ASP A 132 -28.11 -19.69 20.74
N THR A 133 -28.07 -21.02 20.63
CA THR A 133 -27.78 -21.74 19.38
C THR A 133 -28.74 -21.36 18.27
N ARG A 134 -30.04 -21.25 18.59
CA ARG A 134 -31.06 -20.91 17.61
C ARG A 134 -31.03 -19.44 17.22
N ILE A 135 -30.78 -18.54 18.17
CA ILE A 135 -30.57 -17.11 17.88
C ILE A 135 -29.41 -16.95 16.90
N MET A 136 -28.31 -17.67 17.11
CA MET A 136 -27.15 -17.63 16.21
C MET A 136 -27.37 -18.31 14.85
N GLY A 137 -28.29 -19.27 14.78
CA GLY A 137 -28.69 -19.95 13.56
C GLY A 137 -27.51 -20.58 12.79
N TYR A 138 -27.45 -20.34 11.48
CA TYR A 138 -26.42 -20.95 10.63
C TYR A 138 -25.00 -20.50 10.98
N LEU A 139 -24.82 -19.34 11.62
CA LEU A 139 -23.50 -18.89 12.08
C LEU A 139 -22.94 -19.80 13.18
N HIS A 140 -23.78 -20.34 14.07
CA HIS A 140 -23.35 -21.31 15.08
C HIS A 140 -22.90 -22.63 14.43
N GLU A 141 -23.59 -23.08 13.38
CA GLU A 141 -23.18 -24.28 12.63
C GLU A 141 -21.78 -24.11 12.01
N LEU A 142 -21.48 -22.91 11.52
CA LEU A 142 -20.17 -22.55 11.00
C LEU A 142 -19.08 -22.37 12.08
N LYS A 143 -19.45 -22.45 13.37
CA LYS A 143 -18.60 -22.25 14.56
C LYS A 143 -18.24 -20.79 14.86
N PHE A 144 -19.04 -19.83 14.45
CA PHE A 144 -18.96 -18.50 15.03
C PHE A 144 -19.45 -18.51 16.48
N THR A 145 -18.86 -17.65 17.31
CA THR A 145 -19.08 -17.57 18.76
C THR A 145 -19.46 -16.14 19.17
N PHE A 146 -20.43 -15.56 18.45
CA PHE A 146 -21.00 -14.26 18.84
C PHE A 146 -21.87 -14.41 20.08
N ASP A 147 -21.97 -13.35 20.86
CA ASP A 147 -22.97 -13.26 21.91
C ASP A 147 -24.36 -13.20 21.25
N PRO A 148 -25.37 -13.96 21.71
CA PRO A 148 -26.75 -13.82 21.23
C PRO A 148 -27.27 -12.38 21.23
N ALA A 149 -26.80 -11.53 22.17
CA ALA A 149 -27.15 -10.11 22.22
C ALA A 149 -26.53 -9.28 21.08
N ASP A 150 -25.43 -9.74 20.48
CA ASP A 150 -24.74 -9.07 19.37
C ASP A 150 -25.40 -9.34 18.00
N MET A 151 -26.42 -10.21 17.94
CA MET A 151 -27.11 -10.61 16.70
C MET A 151 -27.95 -9.49 16.11
N ASP A 152 -27.30 -8.65 15.30
CA ASP A 152 -27.89 -7.53 14.58
C ASP A 152 -28.24 -7.86 13.11
N SER A 153 -28.74 -6.86 12.37
CA SER A 153 -29.11 -7.01 10.96
C SER A 153 -27.95 -7.39 10.06
N ASP A 154 -26.72 -6.98 10.39
CA ASP A 154 -25.52 -7.32 9.62
C ASP A 154 -25.18 -8.80 9.77
N LEU A 155 -25.20 -9.33 11.00
CA LEU A 155 -24.98 -10.76 11.24
C LEU A 155 -26.08 -11.62 10.61
N ARG A 156 -27.34 -11.18 10.63
CA ARG A 156 -28.46 -11.85 9.95
C ARG A 156 -28.31 -11.87 8.43
N ARG A 157 -27.85 -10.75 7.85
CA ARG A 157 -27.59 -10.67 6.42
C ARG A 157 -26.46 -11.62 6.02
N ALA A 158 -25.36 -11.63 6.76
CA ALA A 158 -24.25 -12.54 6.54
C ALA A 158 -24.66 -14.01 6.68
N GLU A 159 -25.48 -14.33 7.69
CA GLU A 159 -26.05 -15.68 7.91
C GLU A 159 -26.80 -16.16 6.66
N THR A 160 -27.72 -15.33 6.15
CA THR A 160 -28.55 -15.64 4.99
C THR A 160 -27.67 -15.87 3.75
N SER A 161 -26.74 -14.96 3.47
CA SER A 161 -25.83 -15.08 2.32
C SER A 161 -24.92 -16.30 2.41
N LEU A 162 -24.44 -16.64 3.60
CA LEU A 162 -23.61 -17.84 3.81
C LEU A 162 -24.40 -19.13 3.62
N GLN A 163 -25.67 -19.16 4.01
CA GLN A 163 -26.53 -20.32 3.82
C GLN A 163 -26.81 -20.57 2.33
N GLU A 164 -27.14 -19.50 1.58
CA GLU A 164 -27.31 -19.57 0.12
C GLU A 164 -26.02 -19.99 -0.59
N PHE A 165 -24.90 -19.41 -0.16
CA PHE A 165 -23.59 -19.75 -0.69
C PHE A 165 -23.22 -21.21 -0.41
N ALA A 166 -23.44 -21.72 0.80
CA ALA A 166 -23.16 -23.10 1.14
C ALA A 166 -23.94 -24.08 0.25
N HIS A 167 -25.22 -23.79 -0.02
CA HIS A 167 -26.04 -24.58 -0.93
C HIS A 167 -25.49 -24.55 -2.37
N SER A 168 -25.19 -23.35 -2.89
CA SER A 168 -24.59 -23.19 -4.23
C SER A 168 -23.24 -23.91 -4.35
N LEU A 169 -22.37 -23.74 -3.36
CA LEU A 169 -21.05 -24.34 -3.31
C LEU A 169 -21.13 -25.87 -3.25
N ALA A 170 -22.06 -26.43 -2.47
CA ALA A 170 -22.30 -27.87 -2.41
C ALA A 170 -22.72 -28.44 -3.78
N LEU A 171 -23.58 -27.74 -4.53
CA LEU A 171 -23.94 -28.14 -5.90
C LEU A 171 -22.73 -28.14 -6.84
N LYS A 172 -21.85 -27.13 -6.74
CA LYS A 172 -20.62 -27.07 -7.54
C LYS A 172 -19.63 -28.17 -7.16
N TYR A 173 -19.50 -28.50 -5.88
CA TYR A 173 -18.69 -29.62 -5.42
C TYR A 173 -19.26 -30.99 -5.84
N GLY A 174 -20.59 -31.14 -5.84
CA GLY A 174 -21.26 -32.30 -6.38
C GLY A 174 -20.92 -32.50 -7.85
N ALA A 175 -21.02 -31.45 -8.67
CA ALA A 175 -20.62 -31.47 -10.07
C ALA A 175 -19.12 -31.78 -10.26
N PHE A 176 -18.25 -31.20 -9.44
CA PHE A 176 -16.82 -31.50 -9.43
C PHE A 176 -16.54 -32.98 -9.12
N SER A 177 -17.28 -33.58 -8.20
CA SER A 177 -17.10 -34.99 -7.79
C SER A 177 -17.56 -35.98 -8.87
N MET A 178 -18.42 -35.54 -9.80
CA MET A 178 -18.85 -36.31 -10.96
C MET A 178 -17.78 -36.20 -12.05
N ALA A 179 -16.78 -37.08 -11.98
CA ALA A 179 -15.69 -37.21 -12.96
C ALA A 179 -16.18 -37.12 -14.42
N THR A 180 -15.63 -36.19 -15.21
CA THR A 180 -15.78 -36.25 -16.67
C THR A 180 -14.84 -37.34 -17.19
N GLU A 181 -15.39 -38.50 -17.54
CA GLU A 181 -14.61 -39.52 -18.23
C GLU A 181 -14.08 -38.90 -19.54
N ASN A 182 -12.77 -38.86 -19.71
CA ASN A 182 -12.16 -38.45 -20.97
C ASN A 182 -12.66 -39.44 -22.04
N PRO A 183 -13.31 -39.02 -23.15
CA PRO A 183 -13.62 -39.94 -24.23
C PRO A 183 -12.32 -40.61 -24.63
N THR A 184 -12.28 -41.93 -24.48
CA THR A 184 -11.13 -42.81 -24.75
C THR A 184 -10.24 -42.22 -25.84
N ARG A 185 -9.10 -41.62 -25.48
CA ARG A 185 -8.02 -41.51 -26.45
C ARG A 185 -7.64 -42.94 -26.76
N GLN A 186 -8.14 -43.48 -27.88
CA GLN A 186 -7.64 -44.72 -28.46
C GLN A 186 -6.21 -44.44 -28.93
N ILE A 187 -5.28 -44.33 -27.98
CA ILE A 187 -3.86 -44.29 -28.27
C ILE A 187 -3.51 -45.71 -28.70
N ALA A 188 -3.19 -45.88 -29.97
CA ALA A 188 -2.74 -47.17 -30.50
C ALA A 188 -1.42 -47.55 -29.80
N CYS A 189 -1.47 -48.48 -28.84
CA CYS A 189 -0.27 -49.03 -28.23
C CYS A 189 0.32 -50.09 -29.16
N GLY A 190 1.54 -49.86 -29.66
CA GLY A 190 2.30 -50.80 -30.51
C GLY A 190 2.92 -51.99 -29.75
N CYS A 191 2.27 -52.43 -28.68
CA CYS A 191 2.78 -53.44 -27.77
C CYS A 191 2.24 -54.84 -28.16
N PRO A 192 3.08 -55.90 -28.06
CA PRO A 192 2.73 -57.24 -28.56
C PRO A 192 1.56 -57.90 -27.82
N CYS A 193 1.14 -57.39 -26.65
CA CYS A 193 -0.08 -57.86 -25.98
C CYS A 193 -1.38 -57.51 -26.74
N HIS A 194 -1.32 -56.72 -27.82
CA HIS A 194 -2.45 -56.42 -28.69
C HIS A 194 -2.35 -57.09 -30.08
N SER A 195 -1.31 -57.87 -30.37
CA SER A 195 -1.06 -58.39 -31.72
C SER A 195 -1.92 -59.60 -32.13
N THR A 196 -2.88 -60.02 -31.29
CA THR A 196 -3.82 -61.11 -31.61
C THR A 196 -5.21 -60.77 -31.09
N ASN A 197 -5.98 -59.92 -31.79
CA ASN A 197 -7.46 -59.97 -31.87
C ASN A 197 -8.06 -58.77 -32.64
N SER A 198 -7.53 -58.47 -33.82
CA SER A 198 -8.28 -57.73 -34.85
C SER A 198 -9.04 -58.73 -35.72
N LYS A 199 -10.12 -59.33 -35.15
CA LYS A 199 -11.28 -59.99 -35.82
C LYS A 199 -11.89 -61.08 -34.92
N ALA A 200 -12.75 -60.69 -33.97
CA ALA A 200 -13.82 -61.53 -33.47
C ALA A 200 -14.92 -60.61 -32.91
N GLY A 201 -15.91 -60.31 -33.75
CA GLY A 201 -17.16 -59.73 -33.31
C GLY A 201 -17.98 -60.78 -32.55
N GLU A 202 -18.78 -60.27 -31.62
CA GLU A 202 -20.05 -60.87 -31.18
C GLU A 202 -20.00 -62.35 -30.76
N SER A 203 -19.64 -62.60 -29.50
CA SER A 203 -20.37 -63.57 -28.67
C SER A 203 -19.85 -63.56 -27.23
N SER A 204 -20.78 -63.85 -26.35
CA SER A 204 -20.73 -63.72 -24.90
C SER A 204 -19.83 -64.73 -24.19
N SER A 205 -19.53 -64.38 -22.94
CA SER A 205 -19.15 -65.23 -21.80
C SER A 205 -17.67 -65.35 -21.43
N ALA A 206 -17.39 -64.79 -20.24
CA ALA A 206 -16.55 -65.27 -19.15
C ALA A 206 -15.10 -65.72 -19.42
N ASN A 207 -14.20 -65.03 -18.69
CA ASN A 207 -12.88 -65.46 -18.24
C ASN A 207 -11.77 -65.60 -19.30
N ARG A 208 -10.97 -64.53 -19.44
CA ARG A 208 -9.50 -64.63 -19.35
C ARG A 208 -8.82 -63.26 -19.14
N SER A 209 -8.30 -63.09 -17.92
CA SER A 209 -7.11 -62.31 -17.53
C SER A 209 -6.71 -61.09 -18.38
N ALA A 210 -7.14 -59.90 -17.95
CA ALA A 210 -6.64 -58.60 -18.39
C ALA A 210 -5.24 -58.31 -17.82
N ALA A 211 -4.21 -59.04 -18.27
CA ALA A 211 -2.82 -58.75 -17.96
C ALA A 211 -2.15 -58.08 -19.17
N GLY A 212 -2.44 -56.79 -19.39
CA GLY A 212 -1.65 -55.96 -20.29
C GLY A 212 -0.24 -55.74 -19.72
N CYS A 213 0.74 -55.45 -20.57
CA CYS A 213 2.10 -55.14 -20.09
C CYS A 213 2.11 -53.85 -19.25
N SER A 214 3.15 -53.63 -18.44
CA SER A 214 3.28 -52.42 -17.62
C SER A 214 3.17 -51.12 -18.44
N ARG A 215 3.60 -51.15 -19.70
CA ARG A 215 3.45 -50.04 -20.65
C ARG A 215 1.98 -49.77 -21.03
N CYS A 216 1.18 -50.80 -21.28
CA CYS A 216 -0.27 -50.66 -21.53
C CYS A 216 -1.01 -50.12 -20.32
N TYR A 217 -0.63 -50.57 -19.12
CA TYR A 217 -1.27 -50.13 -17.89
C TYR A 217 -1.12 -48.62 -17.68
N VAL A 218 0.05 -48.07 -18.02
CA VAL A 218 0.33 -46.63 -17.95
C VAL A 218 -0.36 -45.87 -19.09
N GLU A 219 -0.27 -46.35 -20.34
CA GLU A 219 -0.82 -45.66 -21.53
C GLU A 219 -2.36 -45.72 -21.63
N HIS A 220 -2.99 -46.74 -21.02
CA HIS A 220 -4.45 -46.89 -20.94
C HIS A 220 -5.00 -46.58 -19.55
N GLN A 221 -4.19 -46.01 -18.67
CA GLN A 221 -4.64 -45.59 -17.35
C GLN A 221 -5.73 -44.53 -17.53
N LYS A 222 -6.94 -44.81 -17.04
CA LYS A 222 -8.04 -43.84 -17.02
C LYS A 222 -7.62 -42.63 -16.18
N LEU A 223 -7.14 -41.58 -16.83
CA LEU A 223 -6.91 -40.28 -16.22
C LEU A 223 -8.26 -39.59 -16.03
N VAL A 224 -8.79 -39.68 -14.81
CA VAL A 224 -9.93 -38.88 -14.37
C VAL A 224 -9.43 -37.46 -14.13
N LEU A 225 -9.88 -36.51 -14.95
CA LEU A 225 -9.61 -35.09 -14.76
C LEU A 225 -10.82 -34.48 -14.05
N PHE A 226 -10.59 -33.90 -12.87
CA PHE A 226 -11.62 -33.17 -12.13
C PHE A 226 -11.50 -31.67 -12.43
N ASP A 227 -12.59 -31.02 -12.87
CA ASP A 227 -12.61 -29.58 -13.16
C ASP A 227 -13.05 -28.76 -11.93
N TYR A 228 -12.09 -28.11 -11.27
CA TYR A 228 -12.33 -27.27 -10.09
C TYR A 228 -12.78 -25.84 -10.44
N THR A 229 -12.77 -25.47 -11.72
CA THR A 229 -13.07 -24.10 -12.19
C THR A 229 -14.45 -23.59 -11.72
N PRO A 230 -15.54 -24.39 -11.77
CA PRO A 230 -16.85 -23.93 -11.32
C PRO A 230 -16.91 -23.65 -9.81
N VAL A 231 -16.15 -24.40 -9.00
CA VAL A 231 -16.03 -24.19 -7.55
C VAL A 231 -15.29 -22.88 -7.30
N MET A 232 -14.14 -22.68 -7.97
CA MET A 232 -13.36 -21.45 -7.87
C MET A 232 -14.18 -20.21 -8.26
N ALA A 233 -14.88 -20.27 -9.39
CA ALA A 233 -15.72 -19.17 -9.87
C ALA A 233 -16.85 -18.84 -8.86
N CYS A 234 -17.45 -19.86 -8.24
CA CYS A 234 -18.47 -19.68 -7.22
C CYS A 234 -17.93 -18.96 -5.98
N VAL A 235 -16.77 -19.37 -5.46
CA VAL A 235 -16.13 -18.72 -4.31
C VAL A 235 -15.72 -17.29 -4.67
N CYS A 236 -15.11 -17.06 -5.83
CA CYS A 236 -14.69 -15.73 -6.27
C CYS A 236 -15.88 -14.77 -6.39
N ALA A 237 -16.97 -15.20 -7.03
CA ALA A 237 -18.18 -14.39 -7.16
C ALA A 237 -18.79 -14.05 -5.78
N PHE A 238 -18.79 -15.00 -4.84
CA PHE A 238 -19.27 -14.75 -3.48
C PHE A 238 -18.39 -13.74 -2.73
N LEU A 239 -17.07 -13.83 -2.86
CA LEU A 239 -16.15 -12.85 -2.27
C LEU A 239 -16.29 -11.47 -2.91
N GLU A 240 -16.62 -11.38 -4.20
CA GLU A 240 -16.93 -10.11 -4.85
C GLU A 240 -18.21 -9.49 -4.32
N GLU A 241 -19.24 -10.29 -4.06
CA GLU A 241 -20.46 -9.79 -3.43
C GLU A 241 -20.19 -9.31 -2.00
N ALA A 242 -19.37 -10.04 -1.24
CA ALA A 242 -18.98 -9.64 0.10
C ALA A 242 -18.26 -8.27 0.15
N THR A 243 -17.60 -7.83 -0.94
CA THR A 243 -17.00 -6.48 -1.01
C THR A 243 -18.01 -5.34 -1.15
N LYS A 244 -19.24 -5.64 -1.56
CA LYS A 244 -20.33 -4.65 -1.74
C LYS A 244 -21.20 -4.51 -0.49
N GLU A 245 -21.01 -5.40 0.48
CA GLU A 245 -21.78 -5.47 1.71
C GLU A 245 -21.26 -4.51 2.79
N THR A 246 -22.01 -4.38 3.90
CA THR A 246 -21.53 -3.64 5.07
C THR A 246 -20.23 -4.29 5.59
N PRO A 247 -19.27 -3.51 6.14
CA PRO A 247 -17.99 -4.06 6.59
C PRO A 247 -18.11 -5.25 7.55
N LYS A 248 -19.07 -5.20 8.48
CA LYS A 248 -19.34 -6.28 9.43
C LYS A 248 -19.81 -7.53 8.68
N THR A 249 -20.82 -7.39 7.81
CA THR A 249 -21.35 -8.47 6.96
C THR A 249 -20.27 -9.09 6.08
N GLY A 250 -19.49 -8.27 5.37
CA GLY A 250 -18.43 -8.72 4.48
C GLY A 250 -17.34 -9.53 5.19
N CYS A 251 -16.94 -9.13 6.40
CA CYS A 251 -16.01 -9.89 7.24
C CYS A 251 -16.54 -11.31 7.54
N ILE A 252 -17.80 -11.41 7.97
CA ILE A 252 -18.42 -12.70 8.31
C ILE A 252 -18.56 -13.58 7.08
N MET A 253 -18.99 -13.00 5.95
CA MET A 253 -19.07 -13.70 4.67
C MET A 253 -17.72 -14.28 4.25
N ALA A 254 -16.63 -13.50 4.28
CA ALA A 254 -15.30 -14.01 3.92
C ALA A 254 -14.82 -15.14 4.84
N LEU A 255 -14.96 -14.98 6.15
CA LEU A 255 -14.51 -16.00 7.11
C LEU A 255 -15.37 -17.26 7.04
N GLY A 256 -16.69 -17.12 6.87
CA GLY A 256 -17.59 -18.23 6.63
C GLY A 256 -17.28 -18.97 5.32
N ALA A 257 -16.94 -18.23 4.25
CA ALA A 257 -16.48 -18.85 3.00
C ALA A 257 -15.20 -19.67 3.20
N ILE A 258 -14.20 -19.12 3.93
CA ILE A 258 -12.98 -19.84 4.31
C ILE A 258 -13.32 -21.16 4.99
N LYS A 259 -14.20 -21.13 6.00
CA LYS A 259 -14.65 -22.36 6.68
C LYS A 259 -15.22 -23.36 5.67
N LEU A 260 -16.18 -22.93 4.85
CA LEU A 260 -16.92 -23.80 3.94
C LEU A 260 -16.02 -24.49 2.91
N PHE A 261 -15.10 -23.76 2.25
CA PHE A 261 -14.24 -24.37 1.24
C PHE A 261 -13.05 -25.14 1.84
N ILE A 262 -12.56 -24.79 3.05
CA ILE A 262 -11.47 -25.55 3.70
C ILE A 262 -11.95 -26.89 4.23
N THR A 263 -13.17 -26.95 4.79
CA THR A 263 -13.68 -28.18 5.41
C THR A 263 -14.36 -29.15 4.44
N HIS A 264 -14.45 -28.79 3.16
CA HIS A 264 -15.04 -29.68 2.17
C HIS A 264 -14.13 -30.90 1.93
N SER A 265 -14.67 -32.10 2.13
CA SER A 265 -13.98 -33.37 1.90
C SER A 265 -14.36 -33.91 0.52
N ALA A 266 -13.41 -34.08 -0.39
CA ALA A 266 -13.68 -34.73 -1.67
C ALA A 266 -13.92 -36.25 -1.47
N PRO A 267 -14.91 -36.87 -2.12
CA PRO A 267 -15.08 -38.33 -2.06
C PRO A 267 -13.89 -39.04 -2.73
N GLY A 268 -13.22 -39.93 -1.99
CA GLY A 268 -12.30 -40.91 -2.57
C GLY A 268 -10.80 -40.56 -2.64
N THR A 269 -10.35 -39.42 -2.12
CA THR A 269 -8.91 -39.13 -1.98
C THR A 269 -8.48 -39.23 -0.52
N VAL A 270 -7.88 -40.38 -0.16
CA VAL A 270 -7.26 -40.62 1.16
C VAL A 270 -6.10 -39.65 1.44
N HIS A 271 -5.60 -38.96 0.42
CA HIS A 271 -4.75 -37.78 0.60
C HIS A 271 -5.14 -36.75 -0.45
N ALA A 272 -5.62 -35.58 -0.02
CA ALA A 272 -5.32 -34.34 -0.71
C ALA A 272 -4.15 -33.70 0.07
N PRO A 273 -2.89 -34.18 -0.08
CA PRO A 273 -1.80 -33.75 0.77
C PRO A 273 -1.23 -32.38 0.34
N ALA A 274 -1.86 -31.70 -0.61
CA ALA A 274 -1.57 -30.31 -0.93
C ALA A 274 -2.90 -29.62 -1.24
N LEU A 275 -3.21 -28.52 -0.53
CA LEU A 275 -4.18 -27.59 -1.05
C LEU A 275 -3.74 -27.19 -2.46
N SER A 276 -4.63 -27.24 -3.43
CA SER A 276 -4.30 -26.70 -4.76
C SER A 276 -3.89 -25.23 -4.61
N HIS A 277 -2.98 -24.76 -5.48
CA HIS A 277 -2.60 -23.34 -5.57
C HIS A 277 -3.84 -22.42 -5.59
N VAL A 278 -4.94 -22.91 -6.17
CA VAL A 278 -6.25 -22.25 -6.25
C VAL A 278 -6.87 -22.04 -4.86
N ALA A 279 -6.96 -23.08 -4.03
CA ALA A 279 -7.51 -22.95 -2.67
C ALA A 279 -6.70 -22.00 -1.79
N LEU A 280 -5.37 -22.02 -1.95
CA LEU A 280 -4.48 -21.08 -1.29
C LEU A 280 -4.72 -19.64 -1.77
N GLY A 281 -4.91 -19.41 -3.07
CA GLY A 281 -5.27 -18.11 -3.63
C GLY A 281 -6.62 -17.57 -3.11
N MET A 282 -7.65 -18.43 -3.03
CA MET A 282 -8.95 -18.05 -2.47
C MET A 282 -8.87 -17.70 -0.98
N PHE A 283 -8.11 -18.48 -0.21
CA PHE A 283 -7.83 -18.18 1.19
C PHE A 283 -7.17 -16.81 1.36
N TRP A 284 -6.13 -16.54 0.57
CA TRP A 284 -5.45 -15.24 0.58
C TRP A 284 -6.39 -14.10 0.23
N ARG A 285 -7.24 -14.24 -0.79
CA ARG A 285 -8.22 -13.21 -1.18
C ARG A 285 -9.19 -12.90 -0.04
N ALA A 286 -9.79 -13.92 0.57
CA ALA A 286 -10.72 -13.76 1.68
C ALA A 286 -10.04 -13.14 2.91
N MET A 287 -8.88 -13.65 3.31
CA MET A 287 -8.10 -13.11 4.43
C MET A 287 -7.69 -11.65 4.21
N SER A 288 -7.24 -11.33 2.99
CA SER A 288 -6.82 -9.98 2.60
C SER A 288 -7.97 -8.99 2.75
N MET A 289 -9.18 -9.39 2.35
CA MET A 289 -10.38 -8.57 2.48
C MET A 289 -10.65 -8.22 3.95
N VAL A 290 -10.60 -9.21 4.85
CA VAL A 290 -10.82 -8.99 6.29
C VAL A 290 -9.72 -8.11 6.88
N GLN A 291 -8.45 -8.36 6.55
CA GLN A 291 -7.33 -7.53 7.01
C GLN A 291 -7.46 -6.06 6.60
N VAL A 292 -7.90 -5.79 5.37
CA VAL A 292 -8.15 -4.43 4.88
C VAL A 292 -9.27 -3.76 5.67
N LEU A 293 -10.38 -4.47 5.91
CA LEU A 293 -11.50 -3.96 6.71
C LEU A 293 -11.09 -3.68 8.16
N LEU A 294 -10.26 -4.52 8.78
CA LEU A 294 -9.74 -4.30 10.14
C LEU A 294 -8.88 -3.04 10.28
N VAL A 295 -8.29 -2.54 9.19
CA VAL A 295 -7.56 -1.26 9.19
C VAL A 295 -8.49 -0.09 8.88
N ASN A 296 -9.42 -0.26 7.95
CA ASN A 296 -10.25 0.81 7.43
C ASN A 296 -11.43 1.14 8.33
N VAL A 297 -11.95 0.18 9.08
CA VAL A 297 -13.17 0.32 9.90
C VAL A 297 -12.83 0.14 11.37
N ASP A 298 -13.41 0.99 12.21
CA ASP A 298 -13.22 0.96 13.67
C ASP A 298 -14.22 -0.01 14.29
N PHE A 299 -13.86 -1.30 14.30
CA PHE A 299 -14.67 -2.35 14.93
C PHE A 299 -14.49 -2.37 16.45
N PRO A 300 -15.54 -2.75 17.23
CA PRO A 300 -15.40 -3.06 18.64
C PRO A 300 -14.38 -4.17 18.89
N ALA A 301 -13.59 -4.04 19.96
CA ALA A 301 -12.56 -5.03 20.30
C ALA A 301 -13.15 -6.43 20.54
N SER A 302 -14.36 -6.52 21.11
CA SER A 302 -15.10 -7.78 21.29
C SER A 302 -15.31 -8.50 19.95
N PHE A 303 -15.77 -7.76 18.94
CA PHE A 303 -16.00 -8.29 17.59
C PHE A 303 -14.70 -8.77 16.95
N VAL A 304 -13.63 -7.97 16.99
CA VAL A 304 -12.33 -8.35 16.42
C VAL A 304 -11.79 -9.63 17.10
N ASN A 305 -11.91 -9.73 18.42
CA ASN A 305 -11.50 -10.92 19.17
C ASN A 305 -12.30 -12.17 18.76
N GLN A 306 -13.61 -12.04 18.52
CA GLN A 306 -14.44 -13.14 18.01
C GLN A 306 -14.00 -13.59 16.61
N LEU A 307 -13.65 -12.67 15.70
CA LEU A 307 -13.12 -13.01 14.37
C LEU A 307 -11.77 -13.72 14.44
N GLN A 308 -10.86 -13.24 15.30
CA GLN A 308 -9.57 -13.86 15.54
C GLN A 308 -9.73 -15.26 16.13
N HIS A 309 -10.60 -15.41 17.13
CA HIS A 309 -10.89 -16.70 17.74
C HIS A 309 -11.46 -17.68 16.72
N PHE A 310 -12.41 -17.24 15.89
CA PHE A 310 -12.97 -18.05 14.80
C PHE A 310 -11.87 -18.63 13.90
N LEU A 311 -10.95 -17.80 13.39
CA LEU A 311 -9.86 -18.29 12.54
C LEU A 311 -8.92 -19.24 13.29
N GLN A 312 -8.68 -18.99 14.58
CA GLN A 312 -7.81 -19.83 15.42
C GLN A 312 -8.42 -21.21 15.72
N ILE A 313 -9.74 -21.37 15.74
CA ILE A 313 -10.38 -22.68 15.95
C ILE A 313 -10.60 -23.45 14.65
N LEU A 314 -10.43 -22.83 13.48
CA LEU A 314 -10.58 -23.53 12.20
C LEU A 314 -9.55 -24.67 12.06
N PRO A 315 -9.97 -25.83 11.54
CA PRO A 315 -9.07 -26.96 11.27
C PRO A 315 -8.23 -26.69 10.02
N LEU A 316 -7.28 -25.75 10.11
CA LEU A 316 -6.47 -25.33 8.98
C LEU A 316 -5.53 -26.46 8.50
N PRO A 317 -5.50 -26.75 7.19
CA PRO A 317 -4.51 -27.61 6.55
C PRO A 317 -3.07 -27.19 6.89
N PRO A 318 -2.08 -28.12 6.88
CA PRO A 318 -0.71 -27.83 7.27
C PRO A 318 -0.12 -26.56 6.65
N ASP A 319 -0.32 -26.36 5.34
CA ASP A 319 0.19 -25.19 4.59
C ASP A 319 -0.42 -23.85 5.03
N LEU A 320 -1.62 -23.88 5.62
CA LEU A 320 -2.35 -22.70 6.08
C LEU A 320 -2.15 -22.41 7.57
N ARG A 321 -1.58 -23.34 8.35
CA ARG A 321 -1.41 -23.16 9.81
C ARG A 321 -0.58 -21.93 10.18
N LYS A 322 0.36 -21.52 9.32
CA LYS A 322 1.15 -20.29 9.51
C LYS A 322 0.31 -19.01 9.53
N PHE A 323 -0.89 -19.04 8.93
CA PHE A 323 -1.82 -17.91 8.88
C PHE A 323 -2.86 -17.89 10.00
N LYS A 324 -2.75 -18.79 10.99
CA LYS A 324 -3.67 -18.86 12.13
C LYS A 324 -3.81 -17.53 12.87
N ASN A 325 -2.74 -16.75 12.89
CA ASN A 325 -2.66 -15.41 13.49
C ASN A 325 -2.79 -14.28 12.44
N GLY A 326 -3.27 -14.59 11.23
CA GLY A 326 -3.34 -13.63 10.13
C GLY A 326 -4.28 -12.45 10.39
N LEU A 327 -5.23 -12.59 11.33
CA LEU A 327 -6.13 -11.51 11.74
C LEU A 327 -5.62 -10.71 12.95
N ASN A 328 -4.39 -10.95 13.41
CA ASN A 328 -3.77 -10.18 14.48
C ASN A 328 -3.27 -8.82 13.94
N VAL A 329 -4.19 -8.04 13.39
CA VAL A 329 -3.98 -6.67 12.92
C VAL A 329 -4.08 -5.74 14.12
N LEU A 330 -3.09 -4.88 14.33
CA LEU A 330 -3.10 -3.92 15.43
C LEU A 330 -4.24 -2.90 15.23
N SER A 331 -5.00 -2.57 16.27
CA SER A 331 -5.93 -1.44 16.18
C SER A 331 -5.16 -0.12 16.14
N TRP A 332 -5.80 0.97 15.67
CA TRP A 332 -5.19 2.31 15.70
C TRP A 332 -4.85 2.80 17.12
N ASP A 333 -5.55 2.25 18.12
CA ASP A 333 -5.37 2.56 19.55
C ASP A 333 -4.36 1.64 20.25
N ASP A 334 -3.76 0.68 19.53
CA ASP A 334 -2.71 -0.18 20.07
C ASP A 334 -1.58 0.68 20.68
N PRO A 335 -1.12 0.40 21.92
CA PRO A 335 -0.13 1.25 22.58
C PRO A 335 1.19 1.40 21.84
N LEU A 336 1.66 0.36 21.13
CA LEU A 336 2.91 0.41 20.38
C LEU A 336 2.71 1.21 19.09
N LEU A 337 1.68 0.91 18.31
CA LEU A 337 1.37 1.64 17.08
C LEU A 337 1.07 3.12 17.38
N SER A 338 0.22 3.41 18.36
CA SER A 338 -0.15 4.77 18.77
C SER A 338 1.08 5.57 19.21
N ALA A 339 1.99 4.95 19.98
CA ALA A 339 3.25 5.59 20.37
C ALA A 339 4.15 5.92 19.17
N VAL A 340 4.20 5.05 18.16
CA VAL A 340 4.92 5.31 16.90
C VAL A 340 4.29 6.47 16.13
N LEU A 341 2.97 6.44 15.91
CA LEU A 341 2.25 7.49 15.17
C LEU A 341 2.37 8.86 15.86
N LYS A 342 2.32 8.89 17.20
CA LYS A 342 2.54 10.10 18.01
C LYS A 342 4.00 10.56 18.07
N GLY A 343 4.95 9.76 17.58
CA GLY A 343 6.38 10.06 17.59
C GLY A 343 7.06 9.86 18.95
N GLN A 344 6.39 9.21 19.90
CA GLN A 344 6.92 8.84 21.22
C GLN A 344 7.84 7.61 21.13
N ASN A 345 7.63 6.76 20.12
CA ASN A 345 8.49 5.62 19.82
C ASN A 345 9.08 5.74 18.41
N VAL A 346 10.35 6.13 18.31
CA VAL A 346 11.07 6.28 17.04
C VAL A 346 11.77 5.01 16.57
N THR A 347 11.68 3.92 17.34
CA THR A 347 12.36 2.65 17.05
C THR A 347 11.40 1.56 16.56
N GLY A 348 10.11 1.70 16.83
CA GLY A 348 9.11 0.65 16.60
C GLY A 348 9.28 -0.55 17.54
N VAL A 349 10.04 -0.40 18.63
CA VAL A 349 10.34 -1.47 19.60
C VAL A 349 9.90 -1.04 20.99
N ARG A 350 9.25 -1.94 21.73
CA ARG A 350 8.86 -1.74 23.13
C ARG A 350 9.39 -2.86 24.00
N GLN A 351 10.14 -2.48 25.04
CA GLN A 351 10.62 -3.39 26.07
C GLN A 351 9.67 -3.34 27.27
N VAL A 352 9.07 -4.47 27.61
CA VAL A 352 8.21 -4.61 28.80
C VAL A 352 8.93 -5.51 29.78
N LYS A 353 9.15 -5.04 31.02
CA LYS A 353 9.85 -5.82 32.06
C LYS A 353 9.17 -7.19 32.23
N GLY A 354 9.96 -8.26 32.11
CA GLY A 354 9.48 -9.64 32.26
C GLY A 354 8.77 -10.22 31.02
N ARG A 355 8.67 -9.49 29.91
CA ARG A 355 8.14 -10.00 28.63
C ARG A 355 9.19 -9.91 27.53
N ARG A 356 8.96 -10.65 26.43
CA ARG A 356 9.79 -10.53 25.22
C ARG A 356 9.60 -9.15 24.60
N THR A 357 10.66 -8.66 23.97
CA THR A 357 10.66 -7.44 23.16
C THR A 357 9.53 -7.46 22.15
N GLU A 358 8.67 -6.45 22.18
CA GLU A 358 7.63 -6.24 21.16
C GLU A 358 8.22 -5.39 20.04
N THR A 359 8.02 -5.80 18.78
CA THR A 359 8.44 -5.06 17.59
C THR A 359 7.23 -4.84 16.69
N LEU A 360 7.09 -3.63 16.14
CA LEU A 360 6.04 -3.29 15.21
C LEU A 360 6.26 -4.05 13.89
N HIS A 361 5.59 -5.19 13.76
CA HIS A 361 5.64 -6.06 12.59
C HIS A 361 4.22 -6.24 12.07
N GLU A 362 3.99 -5.94 10.80
CA GLU A 362 2.68 -6.07 10.17
C GLU A 362 2.82 -6.74 8.80
N ALA A 363 1.79 -7.48 8.40
CA ALA A 363 1.71 -8.04 7.05
C ALA A 363 1.73 -6.92 6.00
N LEU A 364 2.36 -7.17 4.85
CA LEU A 364 2.59 -6.13 3.84
C LEU A 364 1.29 -5.46 3.36
N LEU A 365 0.21 -6.24 3.24
CA LEU A 365 -1.10 -5.72 2.88
C LEU A 365 -1.65 -4.74 3.94
N VAL A 366 -1.44 -5.02 5.23
CA VAL A 366 -1.83 -4.13 6.34
C VAL A 366 -1.02 -2.83 6.26
N VAL A 367 0.30 -2.93 6.05
CA VAL A 367 1.17 -1.76 5.84
C VAL A 367 0.64 -0.90 4.70
N ARG A 368 0.35 -1.52 3.55
CA ARG A 368 -0.20 -0.84 2.38
C ARG A 368 -1.52 -0.13 2.68
N THR A 369 -2.45 -0.81 3.35
CA THR A 369 -3.76 -0.24 3.69
C THR A 369 -3.61 0.95 4.66
N ARG A 370 -2.70 0.85 5.64
CA ARG A 370 -2.39 1.99 6.52
C ARG A 370 -1.79 3.17 5.77
N VAL A 371 -0.90 2.91 4.82
CA VAL A 371 -0.31 3.95 3.96
C VAL A 371 -1.41 4.69 3.20
N LEU A 372 -2.32 3.95 2.55
CA LEU A 372 -3.47 4.54 1.84
C LEU A 372 -4.37 5.35 2.77
N LYS A 373 -4.77 4.79 3.92
CA LYS A 373 -5.65 5.49 4.88
C LYS A 373 -5.00 6.76 5.44
N LEU A 374 -3.70 6.75 5.74
CA LEU A 374 -2.99 7.94 6.21
C LEU A 374 -2.79 8.99 5.10
N GLN A 375 -2.66 8.56 3.85
CA GLN A 375 -2.62 9.43 2.68
C GLN A 375 -3.96 10.14 2.43
N GLU A 376 -5.05 9.39 2.44
CA GLU A 376 -6.42 9.93 2.29
C GLU A 376 -6.80 10.93 3.39
N GLN A 377 -6.17 10.79 4.57
CA GLN A 377 -6.36 11.68 5.72
C GLN A 377 -5.33 12.84 5.77
N ASP A 378 -4.44 12.97 4.78
CA ASP A 378 -3.33 13.94 4.77
C ASP A 378 -2.41 13.89 6.02
N ARG A 379 -2.36 12.75 6.73
CA ARG A 379 -1.57 12.54 7.96
C ARG A 379 -0.13 12.13 7.65
N TYR A 380 0.53 12.87 6.77
CA TYR A 380 1.86 12.54 6.25
C TYR A 380 2.95 12.46 7.34
N ARG A 381 2.88 13.25 8.42
CA ARG A 381 3.85 13.15 9.54
C ARG A 381 3.82 11.78 10.20
N GLU A 382 2.63 11.24 10.39
CA GLU A 382 2.43 9.94 11.03
C GLU A 382 2.78 8.80 10.10
N LEU A 383 2.40 8.93 8.82
CA LEU A 383 2.82 8.03 7.76
C LEU A 383 4.35 7.87 7.71
N VAL A 384 5.08 8.99 7.79
CA VAL A 384 6.54 8.98 7.83
C VAL A 384 7.07 8.26 9.08
N ARG A 385 6.49 8.53 10.27
CA ARG A 385 6.90 7.87 11.51
C ARG A 385 6.70 6.36 11.43
N TYR A 386 5.56 5.95 10.92
CA TYR A 386 5.20 4.56 10.71
C TYR A 386 6.15 3.84 9.75
N LEU A 387 6.30 4.33 8.51
CA LEU A 387 7.15 3.70 7.48
C LEU A 387 8.63 3.62 7.88
N LYS A 388 9.10 4.56 8.71
CA LYS A 388 10.48 4.57 9.20
C LYS A 388 10.80 3.36 10.10
N VAL A 389 9.81 2.75 10.76
CA VAL A 389 10.06 1.76 11.83
C VAL A 389 9.32 0.43 11.66
N VAL A 390 8.19 0.40 10.94
CA VAL A 390 7.43 -0.84 10.72
C VAL A 390 8.27 -1.88 9.99
N LYS A 391 8.14 -3.14 10.41
CA LYS A 391 8.72 -4.31 9.71
C LYS A 391 7.62 -5.11 9.03
N SER A 392 7.99 -5.81 7.96
CA SER A 392 7.08 -6.68 7.22
C SER A 392 7.83 -7.89 6.67
N ASP A 393 7.09 -8.82 6.08
CA ASP A 393 7.64 -10.07 5.55
C ASP A 393 8.38 -9.87 4.21
N ASP A 394 8.10 -8.77 3.50
CA ASP A 394 8.75 -8.39 2.23
C ASP A 394 9.43 -7.03 2.34
N ASP A 395 10.74 -7.05 2.59
CA ASP A 395 11.56 -5.84 2.70
C ASP A 395 11.69 -5.09 1.37
N THR A 396 11.50 -5.73 0.22
CA THR A 396 11.67 -5.09 -1.09
C THR A 396 10.51 -4.15 -1.40
N ILE A 397 9.28 -4.62 -1.25
CA ILE A 397 8.08 -3.79 -1.46
C ILE A 397 7.97 -2.74 -0.34
N LEU A 398 8.34 -3.11 0.89
CA LEU A 398 8.42 -2.14 1.98
C LEU A 398 9.43 -1.04 1.68
N GLN A 399 10.59 -1.37 1.07
CA GLN A 399 11.57 -0.38 0.68
C GLN A 399 11.05 0.55 -0.43
N MET A 400 10.28 0.05 -1.40
CA MET A 400 9.61 0.91 -2.39
C MET A 400 8.68 1.93 -1.74
N MET A 401 7.91 1.53 -0.71
CA MET A 401 7.08 2.46 0.06
C MET A 401 7.91 3.47 0.88
N ARG A 402 9.05 3.03 1.43
CA ARG A 402 9.98 3.88 2.18
C ARG A 402 10.70 4.91 1.31
N ASP A 403 10.94 4.60 0.04
CA ASP A 403 11.58 5.54 -0.90
C ASP A 403 10.72 6.79 -1.17
N TRP A 404 9.41 6.74 -0.86
CA TRP A 404 8.51 7.90 -0.89
C TRP A 404 8.50 8.75 0.39
N VAL A 405 9.14 8.31 1.48
CA VAL A 405 9.22 9.05 2.75
C VAL A 405 9.72 10.50 2.58
N PRO A 406 10.75 10.79 1.76
CA PRO A 406 11.18 12.17 1.55
C PRO A 406 10.09 13.06 0.94
N LEU A 407 9.28 12.55 0.01
CA LEU A 407 8.17 13.30 -0.58
C LEU A 407 7.09 13.61 0.47
N TYR A 408 6.75 12.65 1.34
CA TYR A 408 5.81 12.89 2.44
C TYR A 408 6.33 13.93 3.44
N LEU A 409 7.64 13.96 3.70
CA LEU A 409 8.27 15.00 4.52
C LEU A 409 8.18 16.38 3.86
N CYS A 410 8.38 16.46 2.53
CA CYS A 410 8.18 17.69 1.79
C CYS A 410 6.74 18.20 1.91
N LYS A 411 5.72 17.32 1.81
CA LYS A 411 4.29 17.69 1.93
C LYS A 411 3.92 18.32 3.28
N VAL A 412 4.73 18.12 4.33
CA VAL A 412 4.54 18.73 5.67
C VAL A 412 5.55 19.84 5.96
N ALA A 413 6.19 20.36 4.91
CA ALA A 413 7.23 21.39 4.92
C ALA A 413 8.46 21.04 5.77
N ASP A 414 8.75 19.75 6.00
CA ASP A 414 9.97 19.28 6.65
C ASP A 414 11.06 18.95 5.61
N TYR A 415 11.54 19.99 4.94
CA TYR A 415 12.55 19.85 3.88
C TYR A 415 13.90 19.37 4.41
N ALA A 416 14.30 19.79 5.62
CA ALA A 416 15.53 19.33 6.26
C ALA A 416 15.46 17.81 6.53
N GLY A 417 14.38 17.35 7.16
CA GLY A 417 14.13 15.93 7.37
C GLY A 417 14.07 15.13 6.07
N ALA A 418 13.50 15.70 4.99
CA ALA A 418 13.48 15.07 3.67
C ALA A 418 14.90 14.90 3.11
N THR A 419 15.74 15.94 3.15
CA THR A 419 17.14 15.86 2.69
C THR A 419 17.96 14.85 3.50
N ASP A 420 17.79 14.83 4.83
CA ASP A 420 18.46 13.86 5.69
C ASP A 420 18.00 12.44 5.37
N CYS A 421 16.71 12.23 5.11
CA CYS A 421 16.17 10.92 4.74
C CYS A 421 16.67 10.44 3.37
N LEU A 422 16.83 11.34 2.39
CA LEU A 422 17.39 11.01 1.08
C LEU A 422 18.87 10.61 1.17
N LEU A 423 19.64 11.29 2.02
CA LEU A 423 21.09 11.19 2.05
C LEU A 423 21.65 10.27 3.13
N SER A 424 20.82 9.82 4.07
CA SER A 424 21.23 8.90 5.14
C SER A 424 21.04 7.44 4.71
N PRO A 425 22.08 6.59 4.73
CA PRO A 425 21.89 5.16 4.58
C PRO A 425 21.16 4.64 5.82
N LYS A 426 20.02 3.98 5.63
CA LYS A 426 19.28 3.30 6.69
C LYS A 426 19.30 1.80 6.45
N TYR A 427 19.44 1.02 7.53
CA TYR A 427 19.27 -0.43 7.54
C TYR A 427 20.18 -1.21 6.58
N GLY A 428 21.46 -0.83 6.45
CA GLY A 428 22.43 -1.54 5.61
C GLY A 428 22.22 -1.41 4.09
N SER A 429 21.25 -0.59 3.66
CA SER A 429 21.00 -0.26 2.25
C SER A 429 21.69 1.04 1.83
N SER A 430 21.87 1.24 0.52
CA SER A 430 22.30 2.53 -0.03
C SER A 430 21.28 3.63 0.30
N CYS A 431 21.74 4.89 0.40
CA CYS A 431 20.82 6.00 0.65
C CYS A 431 19.81 6.14 -0.49
N PRO A 432 18.55 6.56 -0.23
CA PRO A 432 17.55 6.73 -1.29
C PRO A 432 18.02 7.64 -2.44
N ALA A 433 18.84 8.65 -2.15
CA ALA A 433 19.45 9.52 -3.15
C ALA A 433 20.24 8.77 -4.23
N SER A 434 20.87 7.64 -3.91
CA SER A 434 21.64 6.85 -4.88
C SER A 434 20.74 6.08 -5.87
N ARG A 435 19.44 5.98 -5.61
CA ARG A 435 18.46 5.27 -6.44
C ARG A 435 17.54 6.19 -7.24
N LEU A 436 17.66 7.51 -7.05
CA LEU A 436 16.85 8.47 -7.79
C LEU A 436 17.12 8.37 -9.28
N SER A 437 16.06 8.41 -10.08
CA SER A 437 16.19 8.72 -11.50
C SER A 437 16.62 10.18 -11.69
N PRO A 438 17.24 10.54 -12.82
CA PRO A 438 17.57 11.93 -13.12
C PRO A 438 16.37 12.88 -13.05
N ALA A 439 15.19 12.42 -13.47
CA ALA A 439 13.97 13.21 -13.43
C ALA A 439 13.45 13.41 -11.99
N GLN A 440 13.51 12.37 -11.14
CA GLN A 440 13.19 12.49 -9.72
C GLN A 440 14.14 13.45 -8.99
N PHE A 441 15.43 13.42 -9.33
CA PHE A 441 16.39 14.39 -8.79
C PHE A 441 16.00 15.84 -9.14
N CYS A 442 15.69 16.11 -10.41
CA CYS A 442 15.26 17.43 -10.84
C CYS A 442 13.96 17.87 -10.14
N ALA A 443 13.03 16.94 -9.90
CA ALA A 443 11.82 17.19 -9.14
C ALA A 443 12.13 17.58 -7.69
N TYR A 444 12.97 16.83 -6.97
CA TYR A 444 13.37 17.18 -5.60
C TYR A 444 14.13 18.52 -5.53
N LEU A 445 15.00 18.79 -6.51
CA LEU A 445 15.69 20.09 -6.60
C LEU A 445 14.68 21.24 -6.73
N ARG A 446 13.65 21.08 -7.58
CA ARG A 446 12.54 22.03 -7.71
C ARG A 446 11.75 22.18 -6.41
N ILE A 447 11.43 21.09 -5.73
CA ILE A 447 10.71 21.11 -4.43
C ILE A 447 11.49 21.94 -3.42
N PHE A 448 12.79 21.65 -3.25
CA PHE A 448 13.62 22.32 -2.27
C PHE A 448 13.91 23.79 -2.62
N ALA A 449 13.93 24.14 -3.91
CA ALA A 449 14.14 25.50 -4.36
C ALA A 449 12.89 26.39 -4.28
N SER A 450 11.70 25.82 -4.56
CA SER A 450 10.47 26.59 -4.77
C SER A 450 9.37 26.35 -3.74
N GLY A 451 9.46 25.28 -2.93
CA GLY A 451 8.38 24.88 -2.01
C GLY A 451 7.12 24.36 -2.67
N HIS A 452 7.19 24.05 -3.97
CA HIS A 452 6.09 23.43 -4.70
C HIS A 452 6.33 21.93 -4.79
N ALA A 453 5.30 21.13 -4.56
CA ALA A 453 5.33 19.69 -4.75
C ALA A 453 4.25 19.26 -5.75
N PRO A 454 4.38 18.07 -6.36
CA PRO A 454 3.32 17.49 -7.16
C PRO A 454 2.00 17.47 -6.38
N LEU A 455 0.87 17.72 -7.05
CA LEU A 455 -0.44 17.59 -6.40
C LEU A 455 -0.65 16.12 -5.99
N ASP A 456 -0.44 15.23 -6.96
CA ASP A 456 -0.59 13.79 -6.80
C ASP A 456 0.39 13.21 -5.78
N ILE A 457 -0.02 12.12 -5.15
CA ILE A 457 0.78 11.36 -4.20
C ILE A 457 1.00 9.92 -4.70
N PRO A 458 2.11 9.29 -4.33
CA PRO A 458 2.40 7.93 -4.77
C PRO A 458 1.47 6.96 -4.07
N HIS A 459 0.64 6.26 -4.81
CA HIS A 459 -0.03 5.08 -4.27
C HIS A 459 1.00 4.00 -3.92
N PRO A 460 0.83 3.26 -2.81
CA PRO A 460 1.69 2.13 -2.52
C PRO A 460 1.51 1.01 -3.58
N PRO A 461 2.57 0.25 -3.90
CA PRO A 461 2.56 -0.77 -4.96
C PRO A 461 1.37 -1.73 -4.87
N ARG A 462 0.80 -2.10 -6.02
CA ARG A 462 -0.27 -3.11 -6.05
C ARG A 462 0.31 -4.46 -5.68
N VAL A 463 -0.14 -4.99 -4.55
CA VAL A 463 0.08 -6.37 -4.12
C VAL A 463 -1.16 -7.16 -4.53
N GLU A 464 -1.02 -8.07 -5.49
CA GLU A 464 -2.10 -9.01 -5.80
C GLU A 464 -2.25 -10.03 -4.65
N PRO A 465 -3.49 -10.35 -4.22
CA PRO A 465 -3.72 -11.40 -3.24
C PRO A 465 -3.29 -12.75 -3.82
N GLY A 466 -2.18 -13.31 -3.33
CA GLY A 466 -1.71 -14.62 -3.77
C GLY A 466 -0.52 -15.12 -2.94
N PRO A 467 -0.30 -16.45 -2.90
CA PRO A 467 0.80 -17.05 -2.14
C PRO A 467 2.19 -16.78 -2.73
N TYR A 468 2.24 -16.41 -4.01
CA TYR A 468 3.45 -15.99 -4.71
C TYR A 468 3.16 -14.61 -5.29
N SER A 469 3.40 -13.56 -4.51
CA SER A 469 3.35 -12.17 -4.97
C SER A 469 4.53 -11.89 -5.92
N GLN A 470 4.51 -12.50 -7.11
CA GLN A 470 5.56 -12.35 -8.12
C GLN A 470 5.22 -11.30 -9.19
N ASN A 471 3.95 -10.92 -9.31
CA ASN A 471 3.51 -9.93 -10.30
C ASN A 471 3.19 -8.61 -9.61
N ILE A 472 4.23 -7.78 -9.45
CA ILE A 472 4.06 -6.35 -9.15
C ILE A 472 3.62 -5.70 -10.47
N HIS A 473 2.36 -5.25 -10.56
CA HIS A 473 1.95 -4.38 -11.66
C HIS A 473 2.56 -3.00 -11.43
N THR A 474 3.68 -2.74 -12.10
CA THR A 474 4.53 -1.54 -11.98
C THR A 474 4.05 -0.35 -12.79
N VAL A 475 2.86 -0.41 -13.40
CA VAL A 475 2.30 0.73 -14.15
C VAL A 475 1.74 1.75 -13.15
N GLN A 476 2.64 2.42 -12.46
CA GLN A 476 2.35 3.57 -11.63
C GLN A 476 3.06 4.77 -12.23
N THR A 477 2.29 5.81 -12.53
CA THR A 477 2.83 7.12 -12.88
C THR A 477 3.58 7.67 -11.68
N ASP A 478 4.86 7.98 -11.86
CA ASP A 478 5.69 8.60 -10.83
C ASP A 478 5.14 10.02 -10.55
N PRO A 479 4.63 10.31 -9.33
CA PRO A 479 4.06 11.62 -9.01
C PRO A 479 5.07 12.76 -9.16
N LEU A 480 6.38 12.49 -8.99
CA LEU A 480 7.43 13.50 -9.19
C LEU A 480 7.54 13.97 -10.64
N LEU A 481 6.93 13.24 -11.58
CA LEU A 481 6.85 13.60 -13.00
C LEU A 481 5.50 14.23 -13.36
N SER A 482 4.65 14.54 -12.38
CA SER A 482 3.36 15.17 -12.62
C SER A 482 3.53 16.55 -13.27
N SER A 483 2.60 16.92 -14.14
CA SER A 483 2.52 18.27 -14.72
C SER A 483 1.87 19.28 -13.77
N THR A 484 1.18 18.82 -12.72
CA THR A 484 0.46 19.67 -11.76
C THR A 484 1.24 19.80 -10.45
N TRP A 485 1.57 21.04 -10.10
CA TRP A 485 2.38 21.38 -8.92
C TRP A 485 1.65 22.43 -8.10
N THR A 486 1.61 22.24 -6.78
CA THR A 486 0.98 23.17 -5.84
C THR A 486 1.96 23.61 -4.76
N ALA A 487 1.77 24.84 -4.26
CA ALA A 487 2.55 25.35 -3.15
C ALA A 487 2.20 24.57 -1.87
N ILE A 488 3.23 24.19 -1.11
CA ILE A 488 3.05 23.49 0.17
C ILE A 488 2.70 24.52 1.26
N GLU A 489 1.68 24.24 2.06
CA GLU A 489 1.32 25.05 3.22
C GLU A 489 2.48 25.12 4.24
N GLY A 490 2.82 26.33 4.69
CA GLY A 490 3.97 26.55 5.59
C GLY A 490 5.29 26.90 4.90
N GLY A 491 5.24 27.61 3.76
CA GLY A 491 6.39 28.05 2.95
C GLY A 491 7.47 28.88 3.66
N SER A 492 7.33 29.18 4.96
CA SER A 492 8.37 29.82 5.78
C SER A 492 9.58 28.91 6.08
N ASN A 493 9.46 27.60 5.90
CA ASN A 493 10.50 26.62 6.24
C ASN A 493 11.43 26.26 5.07
N LEU A 494 11.42 27.01 3.97
CA LEU A 494 12.26 26.71 2.80
C LEU A 494 13.74 26.60 3.14
N LEU A 495 14.41 25.66 2.47
CA LEU A 495 15.84 25.50 2.61
C LEU A 495 16.55 26.75 2.08
N LYS A 496 17.58 27.19 2.81
CA LYS A 496 18.50 28.21 2.31
C LYS A 496 19.15 27.71 1.04
N ARG A 497 19.43 28.62 0.08
CA ARG A 497 20.05 28.26 -1.21
C ARG A 497 21.31 27.41 -1.08
N GLN A 498 22.12 27.72 -0.07
CA GLN A 498 23.31 26.95 0.27
C GLN A 498 22.99 25.49 0.62
N GLU A 499 21.93 25.21 1.37
CA GLU A 499 21.55 23.85 1.74
C GLU A 499 20.99 23.06 0.55
N VAL A 500 20.26 23.73 -0.35
CA VAL A 500 19.82 23.13 -1.63
C VAL A 500 21.03 22.77 -2.51
N MET A 501 22.02 23.65 -2.58
CA MET A 501 23.27 23.38 -3.32
C MET A 501 24.04 22.20 -2.70
N LYS A 502 24.14 22.14 -1.37
CA LYS A 502 24.74 21.00 -0.66
C LYS A 502 24.01 19.70 -0.96
N PHE A 503 22.68 19.71 -0.96
CA PHE A 503 21.86 18.56 -1.36
C PHE A 503 22.22 18.12 -2.79
N ALA A 504 22.19 19.04 -3.76
CA ALA A 504 22.47 18.74 -5.16
C ALA A 504 23.84 18.09 -5.37
N LEU A 505 24.89 18.69 -4.79
CA LEU A 505 26.25 18.18 -4.89
C LEU A 505 26.41 16.80 -4.23
N ARG A 506 25.74 16.56 -3.08
CA ARG A 506 25.77 15.25 -2.43
C ARG A 506 25.08 14.16 -3.26
N VAL A 507 23.95 14.47 -3.90
CA VAL A 507 23.29 13.51 -4.80
C VAL A 507 24.15 13.21 -6.02
N LEU A 508 24.73 14.23 -6.66
CA LEU A 508 25.66 14.08 -7.78
C LEU A 508 26.86 13.19 -7.41
N ASN A 509 27.34 13.26 -6.16
CA ASN A 509 28.45 12.43 -5.69
C ASN A 509 28.05 10.96 -5.44
N CYS A 510 26.80 10.68 -5.03
CA CYS A 510 26.37 9.32 -4.67
C CYS A 510 25.48 8.63 -5.72
N ASN A 511 25.18 9.28 -6.84
CA ASN A 511 24.31 8.76 -7.89
C ASN A 511 24.94 8.94 -9.27
N SER A 512 25.44 7.83 -9.84
CA SER A 512 26.12 7.83 -11.15
C SER A 512 25.21 8.20 -12.32
N ALA A 513 23.92 7.86 -12.26
CA ALA A 513 22.96 8.19 -13.31
C ALA A 513 22.71 9.70 -13.36
N VAL A 514 22.46 10.32 -12.20
CA VAL A 514 22.29 11.79 -12.09
C VAL A 514 23.59 12.50 -12.45
N PHE A 515 24.75 12.00 -11.98
CA PHE A 515 26.06 12.53 -12.32
C PHE A 515 26.32 12.52 -13.83
N ALA A 516 25.96 11.45 -14.53
CA ALA A 516 26.18 11.32 -15.96
C ALA A 516 25.21 12.15 -16.83
N HIS A 517 24.08 12.61 -16.29
CA HIS A 517 22.96 13.17 -17.04
C HIS A 517 23.02 14.70 -17.22
N ALA A 518 23.02 15.17 -18.47
CA ALA A 518 23.19 16.60 -18.79
C ALA A 518 22.09 17.51 -18.22
N GLU A 519 20.81 17.14 -18.34
CA GLU A 519 19.70 17.96 -17.82
C GLU A 519 19.78 18.15 -16.30
N SER A 520 20.34 17.17 -15.58
CA SER A 520 20.54 17.30 -14.13
C SER A 520 21.57 18.38 -13.81
N TRP A 521 22.64 18.51 -14.60
CA TRP A 521 23.59 19.61 -14.49
C TRP A 521 22.98 20.95 -14.88
N ILE A 522 22.18 20.99 -15.96
CA ILE A 522 21.47 22.21 -16.38
C ILE A 522 20.64 22.75 -15.23
N LYS A 523 19.82 21.92 -14.59
CA LYS A 523 18.96 22.34 -13.47
C LYS A 523 19.76 22.81 -12.24
N VAL A 524 20.90 22.20 -11.95
CA VAL A 524 21.80 22.64 -10.86
C VAL A 524 22.43 23.99 -11.17
N LEU A 525 22.90 24.19 -12.40
CA LEU A 525 23.51 25.44 -12.85
C LEU A 525 22.49 26.57 -12.92
N GLU A 526 21.30 26.32 -13.47
CA GLU A 526 20.18 27.26 -13.47
C GLU A 526 19.84 27.72 -12.04
N PHE A 527 19.76 26.78 -11.09
CA PHE A 527 19.53 27.09 -9.68
C PHE A 527 20.67 27.93 -9.07
N ALA A 528 21.93 27.60 -9.40
CA ALA A 528 23.08 28.37 -8.95
C ALA A 528 23.06 29.80 -9.53
N ASN A 529 22.56 29.96 -10.76
CA ASN A 529 22.49 31.21 -11.49
C ASN A 529 21.35 32.14 -11.07
N LEU A 530 20.39 31.67 -10.26
CA LEU A 530 19.28 32.51 -9.78
C LEU A 530 19.81 33.78 -9.10
N SER A 531 19.29 34.94 -9.46
CA SER A 531 19.58 36.23 -8.83
C SER A 531 18.33 36.75 -8.14
N SER A 532 18.49 37.44 -7.01
CA SER A 532 17.37 38.11 -6.29
C SER A 532 16.88 39.36 -7.03
N SER A 533 17.54 39.76 -8.11
CA SER A 533 17.20 40.90 -8.95
C SER A 533 17.29 40.49 -10.42
N PRO A 534 16.53 41.14 -11.33
CA PRO A 534 16.54 40.80 -12.76
C PRO A 534 17.87 41.08 -13.47
N SER A 535 18.87 41.64 -12.77
CA SER A 535 20.22 41.87 -13.29
C SER A 535 21.11 40.63 -13.15
N CYS A 536 21.94 40.39 -14.16
CA CYS A 536 23.02 39.41 -14.15
C CYS A 536 23.95 39.60 -12.92
N LEU A 537 24.62 38.52 -12.49
CA LEU A 537 25.55 38.59 -11.37
C LEU A 537 26.79 39.38 -11.80
N PRO A 538 27.17 40.45 -11.09
CA PRO A 538 28.37 41.22 -11.43
C PRO A 538 29.62 40.36 -11.26
N GLU A 539 30.58 40.56 -12.16
CA GLU A 539 31.88 39.89 -12.13
C GLU A 539 32.63 40.24 -10.82
N PRO A 540 33.03 39.24 -10.03
CA PRO A 540 33.85 39.46 -8.85
C PRO A 540 35.26 39.92 -9.20
N ASN A 541 35.94 40.59 -8.27
CA ASN A 541 37.34 40.94 -8.46
C ASN A 541 38.26 39.69 -8.52
N TYR A 542 39.43 39.85 -9.14
CA TYR A 542 40.41 38.78 -9.31
C TYR A 542 40.84 38.09 -8.00
N ILE A 543 40.99 38.85 -6.91
CA ILE A 543 41.40 38.31 -5.60
C ILE A 543 40.34 37.34 -5.07
N PHE A 544 39.07 37.71 -5.19
CA PHE A 544 37.95 36.85 -4.81
C PHE A 544 37.92 35.60 -5.67
N LEU A 545 38.05 35.75 -7.00
CA LEU A 545 38.11 34.63 -7.93
C LEU A 545 39.23 33.67 -7.53
N SER A 546 40.49 34.09 -7.53
CA SER A 546 41.62 33.21 -7.22
C SER A 546 41.45 32.45 -5.89
N ARG A 547 41.06 33.14 -4.82
CA ARG A 547 40.82 32.52 -3.51
C ARG A 547 39.68 31.51 -3.51
N THR A 548 38.60 31.79 -4.25
CA THR A 548 37.40 30.94 -4.28
C THR A 548 37.69 29.60 -4.96
N MET A 549 38.67 29.56 -5.86
CA MET A 549 39.03 28.35 -6.61
C MET A 549 39.57 27.28 -5.68
N ASP A 550 40.55 27.65 -4.85
CA ASP A 550 41.16 26.75 -3.87
C ASP A 550 40.13 26.24 -2.85
N ILE A 551 39.24 27.14 -2.39
CA ILE A 551 38.19 26.76 -1.42
C ILE A 551 37.17 25.83 -2.07
N ALA A 552 36.69 26.13 -3.28
CA ALA A 552 35.72 25.30 -3.99
C ALA A 552 36.28 23.90 -4.26
N THR A 553 37.53 23.80 -4.74
CA THR A 553 38.23 22.52 -4.92
C THR A 553 38.40 21.78 -3.59
N GLY A 554 38.71 22.48 -2.50
CA GLY A 554 38.78 21.90 -1.15
C GLY A 554 37.45 21.31 -0.67
N ILE A 555 36.33 22.03 -0.87
CA ILE A 555 34.98 21.58 -0.52
C ILE A 555 34.62 20.29 -1.27
N LEU A 556 34.89 20.25 -2.58
CA LEU A 556 34.56 19.08 -3.41
C LEU A 556 35.47 17.89 -3.08
N ASN A 557 36.73 18.12 -2.71
CA ASN A 557 37.64 17.07 -2.24
C ASN A 557 37.14 16.45 -0.93
N GLU A 558 36.66 17.28 0.00
CA GLU A 558 36.04 16.80 1.24
C GLU A 558 34.76 15.99 0.95
N LEU A 559 33.94 16.45 0.01
CA LEU A 559 32.74 15.74 -0.42
C LEU A 559 33.06 14.34 -0.97
N ASN A 560 34.03 14.24 -1.87
CA ASN A 560 34.44 12.95 -2.44
C ASN A 560 34.99 12.00 -1.35
N ARG A 561 35.73 12.55 -0.36
CA ARG A 561 36.33 11.75 0.72
C ARG A 561 35.34 11.32 1.80
N THR A 562 34.37 12.16 2.15
CA THR A 562 33.54 11.99 3.36
C THR A 562 32.04 11.85 3.08
N SER A 563 31.60 12.06 1.83
CA SER A 563 30.18 12.17 1.43
C SER A 563 29.40 13.26 2.19
N ARG A 564 30.12 14.17 2.84
CA ARG A 564 29.60 15.34 3.56
C ARG A 564 30.19 16.59 2.97
N ILE A 565 29.46 17.69 3.09
CA ILE A 565 29.86 18.97 2.54
C ILE A 565 29.77 20.04 3.63
N GLN A 566 30.90 20.70 3.87
CA GLN A 566 30.97 21.87 4.74
C GLN A 566 31.40 23.05 3.89
N ILE A 567 30.58 24.09 3.84
CA ILE A 567 30.91 25.32 3.12
C ILE A 567 31.36 26.34 4.17
N PRO A 568 32.64 26.74 4.17
CA PRO A 568 33.17 27.72 5.12
C PRO A 568 32.40 29.04 5.08
N LYS A 569 32.18 29.67 6.25
CA LYS A 569 31.46 30.95 6.33
C LYS A 569 32.08 32.04 5.46
N ASN A 570 33.42 32.06 5.36
CA ASN A 570 34.16 33.03 4.57
C ASN A 570 34.06 32.82 3.05
N PHE A 571 33.54 31.68 2.58
CA PHE A 571 33.39 31.37 1.15
C PHE A 571 32.41 32.30 0.46
N GLN A 572 31.36 32.72 1.17
CA GLN A 572 30.30 33.58 0.63
C GLN A 572 30.50 35.07 0.96
N ASN A 573 31.62 35.45 1.57
CA ASN A 573 31.87 36.83 1.96
C ASN A 573 31.99 37.73 0.71
N GLY A 574 31.17 38.79 0.67
CA GLY A 574 31.15 39.76 -0.42
C GLY A 574 30.25 39.34 -1.59
N TYR A 575 30.43 38.13 -2.13
CA TYR A 575 29.72 37.65 -3.33
C TYR A 575 29.03 36.29 -3.11
N PRO A 576 27.95 36.22 -2.31
CA PRO A 576 27.34 34.95 -1.91
C PRO A 576 26.75 34.15 -3.08
N ASN A 577 26.09 34.82 -4.03
CA ASN A 577 25.48 34.16 -5.19
C ASN A 577 26.55 33.68 -6.19
N GLN A 578 27.58 34.50 -6.44
CA GLN A 578 28.71 34.14 -7.29
C GLN A 578 29.51 32.99 -6.69
N ALA A 579 29.71 32.95 -5.37
CA ALA A 579 30.38 31.84 -4.71
C ALA A 579 29.67 30.50 -4.96
N LEU A 580 28.33 30.48 -4.87
CA LEU A 580 27.54 29.27 -5.15
C LEU A 580 27.60 28.87 -6.63
N LEU A 581 27.56 29.83 -7.55
CA LEU A 581 27.74 29.58 -8.98
C LEU A 581 29.13 28.99 -9.26
N LEU A 582 30.19 29.59 -8.72
CA LEU A 582 31.55 29.09 -8.87
C LEU A 582 31.75 27.70 -8.26
N LEU A 583 31.08 27.38 -7.15
CA LEU A 583 31.10 26.02 -6.58
C LEU A 583 30.45 25.00 -7.53
N ALA A 584 29.29 25.33 -8.09
CA ALA A 584 28.61 24.47 -9.07
C ALA A 584 29.43 24.32 -10.36
N THR A 585 30.06 25.41 -10.84
CA THR A 585 30.97 25.39 -11.99
C THR A 585 32.20 24.54 -11.75
N GLN A 586 32.79 24.61 -10.55
CA GLN A 586 33.93 23.77 -10.19
C GLN A 586 33.52 22.28 -10.14
N ALA A 587 32.32 21.97 -9.65
CA ALA A 587 31.78 20.62 -9.67
C ALA A 587 31.53 20.12 -11.10
N LEU A 588 31.04 20.99 -12.00
CA LEU A 588 30.92 20.68 -13.42
C LEU A 588 32.29 20.40 -14.05
N ALA A 589 33.32 21.20 -13.73
CA ALA A 589 34.67 20.95 -14.23
C ALA A 589 35.15 19.54 -13.86
N TRP A 590 34.93 19.11 -12.61
CA TRP A 590 35.23 17.75 -12.17
C TRP A 590 34.44 16.69 -12.93
N ARG A 591 33.16 16.94 -13.23
CA ARG A 591 32.35 16.06 -14.07
C ARG A 591 32.93 15.89 -15.47
N LEU A 592 33.38 16.98 -16.09
CA LEU A 592 33.96 16.96 -17.43
C LEU A 592 35.34 16.28 -17.46
N LEU A 593 36.11 16.39 -16.37
CA LEU A 593 37.36 15.65 -16.19
C LEU A 593 37.15 14.13 -16.05
N HIS A 594 35.98 13.70 -15.58
CA HIS A 594 35.69 12.28 -15.37
C HIS A 594 35.31 11.54 -16.67
N SER A 595 34.38 12.10 -17.46
CA SER A 595 33.93 11.50 -18.73
C SER A 595 33.22 12.52 -19.62
N GLN A 596 32.95 12.17 -20.87
CA GLN A 596 32.15 13.01 -21.76
C GLN A 596 30.73 13.22 -21.20
N LEU A 597 30.19 14.42 -21.42
CA LEU A 597 28.81 14.80 -21.09
C LEU A 597 28.13 15.24 -22.38
N LYS A 598 26.98 14.64 -22.72
CA LYS A 598 26.19 15.00 -23.91
C LYS A 598 24.70 15.11 -23.52
N PRO A 599 23.94 16.12 -24.00
CA PRO A 599 24.42 17.29 -24.74
C PRO A 599 25.23 18.24 -23.83
N ILE A 600 26.39 18.71 -24.28
CA ILE A 600 27.22 19.70 -23.58
C ILE A 600 26.87 21.13 -23.95
N VAL A 601 26.42 21.39 -25.18
CA VAL A 601 26.14 22.76 -25.66
C VAL A 601 25.07 23.41 -24.77
N SER A 602 23.99 22.70 -24.46
CA SER A 602 22.93 23.18 -23.56
C SER A 602 23.43 23.46 -22.14
N VAL A 603 24.39 22.68 -21.65
CA VAL A 603 25.01 22.89 -20.33
C VAL A 603 25.84 24.18 -20.35
N ILE A 604 26.64 24.42 -21.40
CA ILE A 604 27.44 25.64 -21.53
C ILE A 604 26.56 26.87 -21.68
N LEU A 605 25.46 26.79 -22.42
CA LEU A 605 24.49 27.88 -22.59
C LEU A 605 23.88 28.36 -21.27
N THR A 606 23.88 27.54 -20.22
CA THR A 606 23.42 28.00 -18.88
C THR A 606 24.22 29.18 -18.34
N PHE A 607 25.46 29.39 -18.81
CA PHE A 607 26.31 30.51 -18.42
C PHE A 607 26.09 31.79 -19.25
N LYS A 608 25.19 31.80 -20.23
CA LYS A 608 25.00 32.95 -21.15
C LYS A 608 24.73 34.27 -20.43
N SER A 609 24.00 34.22 -19.31
CA SER A 609 23.71 35.40 -18.48
C SER A 609 24.91 35.87 -17.66
N ASN A 610 25.90 35.02 -17.42
CA ASN A 610 27.08 35.30 -16.60
C ASN A 610 28.36 34.80 -17.29
N PRO A 611 28.73 35.40 -18.45
CA PRO A 611 29.82 34.90 -19.30
C PRO A 611 31.20 34.96 -18.64
N TRP A 612 31.38 35.80 -17.62
CA TRP A 612 32.62 35.89 -16.82
C TRP A 612 32.98 34.57 -16.09
N VAL A 613 32.02 33.64 -15.94
CA VAL A 613 32.24 32.30 -15.36
C VAL A 613 32.92 31.35 -16.35
N VAL A 614 32.83 31.62 -17.65
CA VAL A 614 33.33 30.71 -18.68
C VAL A 614 34.87 30.59 -18.67
N PRO A 615 35.64 31.69 -18.57
CA PRO A 615 37.09 31.60 -18.38
C PRO A 615 37.49 30.81 -17.13
N TRP A 616 36.69 30.87 -16.07
CA TRP A 616 36.91 30.08 -14.85
C TRP A 616 36.75 28.58 -15.09
N LEU A 617 35.64 28.18 -15.72
CA LEU A 617 35.39 26.79 -16.09
C LEU A 617 36.54 26.27 -16.96
N PHE A 618 36.91 27.04 -17.98
CA PHE A 618 37.98 26.70 -18.89
C PHE A 618 39.32 26.51 -18.14
N SER A 619 39.66 27.45 -17.25
CA SER A 619 40.89 27.38 -16.43
C SER A 619 40.91 26.15 -15.54
N SER A 620 39.75 25.74 -15.02
CA SER A 620 39.61 24.54 -14.17
C SER A 620 39.88 23.24 -14.91
N LEU A 621 39.69 23.22 -16.23
CA LEU A 621 39.95 22.06 -17.10
C LEU A 621 41.41 21.97 -17.57
N LEU A 622 42.20 23.06 -17.46
CA LEU A 622 43.62 23.09 -17.85
C LEU A 622 44.52 22.15 -17.04
N VAL A 623 44.01 21.61 -15.93
CA VAL A 623 44.70 20.59 -15.13
C VAL A 623 44.94 19.32 -15.96
N GLN A 624 44.05 19.00 -16.90
CA GLN A 624 44.16 17.86 -17.81
C GLN A 624 43.92 18.31 -19.26
N PRO A 625 44.95 18.81 -19.97
CA PRO A 625 44.81 19.33 -21.34
C PRO A 625 44.09 18.40 -22.34
N PRO A 626 44.25 17.06 -22.30
CA PRO A 626 43.48 16.17 -23.19
C PRO A 626 41.96 16.32 -23.05
N THR A 627 41.45 16.62 -21.84
CA THR A 627 40.01 16.82 -21.61
C THR A 627 39.48 18.04 -22.37
N LEU A 628 40.29 19.09 -22.55
CA LEU A 628 39.90 20.24 -23.37
C LEU A 628 39.82 19.86 -24.85
N GLN A 629 40.74 19.02 -25.33
CA GLN A 629 40.65 18.50 -26.70
C GLN A 629 39.37 17.69 -26.89
N ASP A 630 39.07 16.77 -25.97
CA ASP A 630 37.85 15.95 -26.02
C ASP A 630 36.58 16.82 -25.94
N LEU A 631 36.57 17.82 -25.06
CA LEU A 631 35.46 18.78 -24.95
C LEU A 631 35.26 19.55 -26.24
N PHE A 632 36.35 20.01 -26.87
CA PHE A 632 36.30 20.72 -28.16
C PHE A 632 35.71 19.81 -29.26
N CYS A 633 36.17 18.56 -29.34
CA CYS A 633 35.60 17.56 -30.26
C CYS A 633 34.10 17.39 -30.05
N VAL A 634 33.66 17.14 -28.81
CA VAL A 634 32.25 16.88 -28.49
C VAL A 634 31.36 18.08 -28.81
N ILE A 635 31.81 19.31 -28.52
CA ILE A 635 31.06 20.52 -28.86
C ILE A 635 30.91 20.64 -30.38
N LEU A 636 31.99 20.42 -31.15
CA LEU A 636 31.93 20.50 -32.60
C LEU A 636 31.04 19.42 -33.22
N GLU A 637 31.09 18.19 -32.68
CA GLU A 637 30.18 17.11 -33.08
C GLU A 637 28.73 17.48 -32.84
N GLU A 638 28.41 18.02 -31.65
CA GLU A 638 27.04 18.45 -31.33
C GLU A 638 26.59 19.59 -32.24
N LEU A 639 27.42 20.63 -32.44
CA LEU A 639 27.08 21.76 -33.31
C LEU A 639 26.90 21.35 -34.79
N ALA A 640 27.55 20.26 -35.22
CA ALA A 640 27.38 19.69 -36.55
C ALA A 640 26.12 18.82 -36.68
N ASP A 641 25.52 18.35 -35.58
CA ASP A 641 24.30 17.54 -35.58
C ASP A 641 23.05 18.40 -35.86
N GLY A 642 22.17 17.91 -36.74
CA GLY A 642 20.93 18.58 -37.12
C GLY A 642 19.96 18.78 -35.94
N GLN A 643 20.04 17.98 -34.89
CA GLN A 643 19.26 18.19 -33.66
C GLN A 643 19.75 19.40 -32.84
N CYS A 644 21.07 19.67 -32.81
CA CYS A 644 21.60 20.84 -32.09
C CYS A 644 21.29 22.16 -32.81
N ARG A 645 21.12 22.12 -34.15
CA ARG A 645 20.57 23.26 -34.93
C ARG A 645 19.17 23.69 -34.48
N SER A 646 18.43 22.84 -33.76
CA SER A 646 17.14 23.20 -33.13
C SER A 646 17.28 23.80 -31.72
N ILE A 647 18.37 23.48 -31.02
CA ILE A 647 18.68 23.96 -29.65
C ILE A 647 19.23 25.38 -29.70
N LEU A 648 20.22 25.62 -30.56
CA LEU A 648 20.63 26.96 -30.92
C LEU A 648 19.58 27.52 -31.88
N GLN A 649 18.66 28.34 -31.39
CA GLN A 649 17.76 29.04 -32.30
C GLN A 649 18.61 29.84 -33.27
N ILE A 650 18.54 29.53 -34.57
CA ILE A 650 19.33 30.19 -35.63
C ILE A 650 19.14 31.72 -35.59
N GLN A 651 18.06 32.19 -34.96
CA GLN A 651 17.70 33.60 -34.81
C GLN A 651 18.23 34.27 -33.52
N ASP A 652 18.69 33.52 -32.50
CA ASP A 652 19.25 34.12 -31.28
C ASP A 652 20.74 34.42 -31.43
N THR A 653 21.03 35.60 -31.98
CA THR A 653 22.40 36.11 -32.17
C THR A 653 23.26 36.12 -30.89
N ALA A 654 22.65 36.25 -29.70
CA ALA A 654 23.39 36.30 -28.45
C ALA A 654 23.93 34.92 -28.04
N GLU A 655 23.15 33.85 -28.25
CA GLU A 655 23.59 32.48 -27.99
C GLU A 655 24.69 32.05 -28.98
N GLN A 656 24.54 32.39 -30.25
CA GLN A 656 25.53 32.13 -31.30
C GLN A 656 26.87 32.81 -30.99
N TYR A 657 26.84 34.08 -30.60
CA TYR A 657 28.02 34.83 -30.18
C TYR A 657 28.65 34.26 -28.90
N PHE A 658 27.83 33.86 -27.93
CA PHE A 658 28.31 33.28 -26.67
C PHE A 658 29.06 31.96 -26.89
N ILE A 659 28.51 31.05 -27.70
CA ILE A 659 29.17 29.80 -28.07
C ILE A 659 30.47 30.07 -28.83
N ALA A 660 30.44 31.01 -29.79
CA ALA A 660 31.64 31.42 -30.50
C ALA A 660 32.73 31.98 -29.55
N SER A 661 32.33 32.78 -28.56
CA SER A 661 33.23 33.29 -27.52
C SER A 661 33.82 32.18 -26.66
N PHE A 662 33.06 31.13 -26.37
CA PHE A 662 33.58 29.96 -25.65
C PHE A 662 34.58 29.17 -26.51
N LEU A 663 34.23 28.88 -27.77
CA LEU A 663 35.11 28.19 -28.72
C LEU A 663 36.41 28.96 -28.96
N CYS A 664 36.35 30.29 -28.95
CA CYS A 664 37.53 31.16 -29.08
C CYS A 664 38.59 30.86 -28.00
N LEU A 665 38.20 30.46 -26.78
CA LEU A 665 39.15 30.14 -25.72
C LEU A 665 40.09 28.98 -26.07
N PHE A 666 39.63 27.97 -26.82
CA PHE A 666 40.46 26.86 -27.28
C PHE A 666 41.56 27.32 -28.24
N PHE A 667 41.28 28.34 -29.05
CA PHE A 667 42.26 28.92 -29.95
C PHE A 667 43.26 29.82 -29.21
N LEU A 668 42.82 30.56 -28.20
CA LEU A 668 43.69 31.45 -27.44
C LEU A 668 44.59 30.70 -26.45
N GLU A 669 44.19 29.52 -26.00
CA GLU A 669 44.98 28.76 -25.02
C GLU A 669 46.17 28.03 -25.66
N SER A 670 47.37 28.45 -25.28
CA SER A 670 48.64 27.87 -25.74
C SER A 670 48.79 26.36 -25.52
N ARG A 671 48.19 25.83 -24.45
CA ARG A 671 48.27 24.39 -24.10
C ARG A 671 47.36 23.49 -24.92
N VAL A 672 46.39 24.07 -25.63
CA VAL A 672 45.49 23.33 -26.53
C VAL A 672 46.13 23.28 -27.92
N VAL A 673 46.52 22.08 -28.34
CA VAL A 673 47.16 21.85 -29.64
C VAL A 673 46.08 21.63 -30.70
N LEU A 674 45.94 22.58 -31.63
CA LEU A 674 45.02 22.50 -32.75
C LEU A 674 45.82 22.49 -34.05
N ASN A 675 45.72 21.41 -34.82
CA ASN A 675 46.40 21.26 -36.11
C ASN A 675 45.36 21.02 -37.21
N HIS A 676 45.45 21.79 -38.30
CA HIS A 676 44.50 21.76 -39.42
C HIS A 676 44.47 20.44 -40.20
N TYR A 677 45.42 19.52 -39.98
CA TYR A 677 45.41 18.16 -40.54
C TYR A 677 44.85 17.10 -39.61
N THR A 678 44.47 17.48 -38.38
CA THR A 678 43.97 16.53 -37.37
C THR A 678 42.53 16.80 -36.99
N TYR A 679 41.82 15.73 -36.66
CA TYR A 679 40.50 15.80 -36.04
C TYR A 679 40.62 16.48 -34.65
N PRO A 680 39.71 17.38 -34.26
CA PRO A 680 38.44 17.73 -34.92
C PRO A 680 38.53 18.93 -35.88
N VAL A 681 39.70 19.55 -36.03
CA VAL A 681 39.87 20.79 -36.82
C VAL A 681 39.65 20.55 -38.32
N THR A 682 40.11 19.43 -38.85
CA THR A 682 39.85 19.05 -40.26
C THR A 682 38.35 19.00 -40.56
N ASP A 683 37.56 18.44 -39.65
CA ASP A 683 36.11 18.30 -39.78
C ASP A 683 35.40 19.66 -39.63
N LEU A 684 35.84 20.48 -38.66
CA LEU A 684 35.36 21.87 -38.51
C LEU A 684 35.53 22.66 -39.80
N LEU A 685 36.73 22.61 -40.38
CA LEU A 685 37.02 23.32 -41.63
C LEU A 685 36.21 22.72 -42.78
N ALA A 686 36.15 21.40 -42.91
CA ALA A 686 35.37 20.72 -43.96
C ALA A 686 33.88 21.11 -43.98
N LYS A 687 33.30 21.40 -42.81
CA LYS A 687 31.89 21.77 -42.61
C LYS A 687 31.67 23.27 -42.41
N TRP A 688 32.67 24.11 -42.71
CA TRP A 688 32.57 25.55 -42.52
C TRP A 688 31.54 26.16 -43.48
N ASN A 689 30.48 26.73 -42.93
CA ASN A 689 29.39 27.44 -43.61
C ASN A 689 28.81 28.52 -42.69
N GLU A 690 29.23 29.78 -42.88
CA GLU A 690 28.84 30.93 -42.06
C GLU A 690 27.37 31.31 -42.24
N PHE A 691 26.77 30.98 -43.39
CA PHE A 691 25.36 31.24 -43.66
C PHE A 691 24.44 30.28 -42.89
N GLU A 692 24.81 28.98 -42.87
CA GLU A 692 24.05 27.98 -42.13
C GLU A 692 24.36 27.95 -40.63
N ASN A 693 25.53 28.43 -40.22
CA ASN A 693 26.03 28.34 -38.84
C ASN A 693 26.57 29.70 -38.36
N PRO A 694 25.72 30.61 -37.85
CA PRO A 694 26.13 31.96 -37.44
C PRO A 694 27.25 32.00 -36.38
N TRP A 695 27.36 31.01 -35.50
CA TRP A 695 28.46 30.92 -34.54
C TRP A 695 29.84 30.83 -35.22
N GLN A 696 29.95 30.28 -36.43
CA GLN A 696 31.20 30.20 -37.18
C GLN A 696 31.68 31.58 -37.62
N TYR A 697 30.75 32.41 -38.12
CA TYR A 697 31.01 33.83 -38.42
C TYR A 697 31.55 34.55 -37.19
N HIS A 698 30.86 34.43 -36.05
CA HIS A 698 31.29 35.09 -34.81
C HIS A 698 32.65 34.58 -34.32
N LEU A 699 32.92 33.27 -34.44
CA LEU A 699 34.19 32.68 -34.05
C LEU A 699 35.34 33.25 -34.87
N ARG A 700 35.21 33.27 -36.20
CA ARG A 700 36.22 33.88 -37.08
C ARG A 700 36.47 35.34 -36.71
N ARG A 701 35.42 36.15 -36.55
CA ARG A 701 35.54 37.58 -36.20
C ARG A 701 36.26 37.79 -34.87
N LEU A 702 35.99 36.95 -33.87
CA LEU A 702 36.67 37.01 -32.57
C LEU A 702 38.16 36.65 -32.67
N LEU A 703 38.51 35.69 -33.55
CA LEU A 703 39.89 35.29 -33.79
C LEU A 703 40.68 36.33 -34.59
N GLU A 704 40.06 36.98 -35.59
CA GLU A 704 40.65 38.10 -36.33
C GLU A 704 41.07 39.24 -35.40
N VAL A 705 40.22 39.60 -34.44
CA VAL A 705 40.53 40.65 -33.45
C VAL A 705 41.71 40.26 -32.54
N LYS A 706 41.93 38.95 -32.35
CA LYS A 706 42.94 38.41 -31.44
C LYS A 706 44.09 37.68 -32.16
N GLU A 707 44.31 38.01 -33.43
CA GLU A 707 45.30 37.35 -34.30
C GLU A 707 46.70 37.30 -33.67
N SER A 708 47.11 38.38 -33.01
CA SER A 708 48.41 38.50 -32.33
C SER A 708 48.62 37.52 -31.16
N SER A 709 47.56 36.90 -30.66
CA SER A 709 47.60 35.94 -29.55
C SER A 709 47.58 34.48 -30.03
N LEU A 710 47.51 34.23 -31.35
CA LEU A 710 47.44 32.88 -31.91
C LEU A 710 48.83 32.30 -32.17
N SER A 711 49.00 31.00 -31.90
CA SER A 711 50.17 30.25 -32.37
C SER A 711 50.15 30.10 -33.89
N THR A 712 51.31 29.85 -34.51
CA THR A 712 51.44 29.68 -35.97
C THR A 712 50.44 28.70 -36.57
N ASP A 713 50.24 27.53 -35.96
CA ASP A 713 49.28 26.52 -36.46
C ASP A 713 47.82 27.02 -36.40
N LYS A 714 47.48 27.80 -35.38
CA LYS A 714 46.13 28.37 -35.21
C LYS A 714 45.88 29.55 -36.14
N LEU A 715 46.93 30.29 -36.47
CA LEU A 715 46.87 31.33 -37.50
C LEU A 715 46.62 30.72 -38.89
N LEU A 716 47.20 29.56 -39.20
CA LEU A 716 46.90 28.82 -40.44
C LEU A 716 45.43 28.39 -40.50
N ILE A 717 44.87 27.92 -39.38
CA ILE A 717 43.44 27.58 -39.28
C ILE A 717 42.58 28.83 -39.55
N LEU A 718 42.88 29.97 -38.92
CA LEU A 718 42.16 31.23 -39.14
C LEU A 718 42.19 31.68 -40.61
N ASN A 719 43.35 31.60 -41.26
CA ASN A 719 43.47 31.93 -42.68
C ASN A 719 42.59 31.05 -43.57
N GLN A 720 42.45 29.76 -43.24
CA GLN A 720 41.52 28.87 -43.96
C GLN A 720 40.06 29.26 -43.70
N MET A 721 39.68 29.59 -42.46
CA MET A 721 38.32 30.09 -42.14
C MET A 721 37.98 31.35 -42.95
N ILE A 722 38.92 32.31 -43.06
CA ILE A 722 38.75 33.53 -43.86
C ILE A 722 38.56 33.21 -45.34
N GLN A 723 39.37 32.31 -45.90
CA GLN A 723 39.25 31.92 -47.30
C GLN A 723 37.89 31.27 -47.61
N TRP A 724 37.34 30.50 -46.67
CA TRP A 724 36.05 29.83 -46.85
C TRP A 724 34.88 30.81 -46.67
N GLY A 725 34.97 31.72 -45.69
CA GLY A 725 33.98 32.78 -45.50
C GLY A 725 33.90 33.79 -46.65
N LEU A 726 34.98 33.99 -47.42
CA LEU A 726 34.98 34.84 -48.63
C LEU A 726 34.43 34.12 -49.89
N ARG A 727 34.30 32.79 -49.86
CA ARG A 727 33.79 31.97 -50.97
C ARG A 727 32.29 31.68 -50.88
N GLN A 728 31.68 32.02 -49.76
CA GLN A 728 30.25 31.90 -49.44
C GLN A 728 29.61 33.27 -49.58
#